data_AF-A0A0E0PE06-F1
#
_entry.id   AF-A0A0E0PE06-F1
#
_cell.length_a   1.000
_cell.length_b   1.000
_cell.length_c   1.000
_cell.angle_alpha   90.00
_cell.angle_beta   90.00
_cell.angle_gamma   90.00
#
_symmetry.space_group_name_H-M   'P 1'
#
loop_
_entity.id
_entity.type
_entity.pdbx_description
1 polymer ?
#
loop_
_entity_poly.entity_id
_entity_poly.type
_entity_poly.pdbx_seq_one_letter_code
_entity_poly.pdbx_strand_id
1 'polypeptide(L)'
;MVVARSLLLRSNGSTGQAMNLIKHAAFAASFQGETDCTSHASARKFSTSGSSPLLDSTEGNGFKGHSMLAPFTAGWHSTDLEPLIIERSEGSYVYDSKGNKYLDTLAGLWCTALGGSEPRLVKAATDQLNKLPFYHSFWNSTAKPPLDLAEELISMFTAKEMGKVFFTNSGSEANDSQVKLVWYYNNALGRPNKKKIIAQSQALPAMHLKFDLPAPFVLHTDCPHYWRFGLPGEAEEEFATRLADNLENLILKEGPETVAAFIAEPVIGAGGVIPPPKTYFEKIQAVLQKYDVLFIADEVITGFGRLGTMFGSDLYNIKPDLVSLAKALSSAYVPIGATLVSPEISDVVHSQSNKIGFFAHGFTYSGHPVSCAVALEALKIYRERNIPAHVKQISPRFQEGIKAFAGSSIIGETRGVGLLLATEFANNKSPNDPFPVEWGVAQIFGAECKKRGMLVKVVGDEIAMSPPLIMSQREVDGLVSIYGEALKATEERVAELRLELCKMVIARGLLRSNASSSSSQAINLLKYVTSTGSLQGHTQNLCDASTRHFSSVPSPQSNSTEENGFKGHGMLAPFTAGWQSTDGSYVYDIDGKKYLDSLAGLWCTALGGSEPRLVKAATEQLHKLPFYHSFWNRTTKPSLDLAKELLSMFTAREMGKVFFTNSGSEANDSQVKLVWYYNNALGRPDKKKFIARSKSYHGSTLISASLSGLPALHQKFDLPAPFVLHTDCPHYWRFHLPGETEEEFATRLANNLEELILKEGPETIAAFIAEPVMGAGGVIPPPKTYFEKVQAIVKKYDILFIADEVITAFGRLGTMFGSDMYNIKPDLVSMAKALSSAYVPIGAIMVSPEISDVIHSQSNKLGSFAHGFTYSGHPVACAVAIEALKIYQERNIPDHVKQISPRFQEGVKAFAGSPIVGEIRGVGLILGTEFADNKSPNDPFPAEWGVGAIFGAECQKRGMLVRVAGDNIMMSPPLIMTPDEVEELVSIYGDALKATEERVAELKSKKNN
;
A
#
# COMPACT_ATOMS: atom_id res chain seq x y z
N MET A 1 29.19 -29.22 -51.25
CA MET A 1 30.22 -30.05 -51.92
C MET A 1 30.08 -31.48 -51.38
N VAL A 2 29.52 -32.38 -52.20
CA VAL A 2 29.74 -33.85 -52.21
C VAL A 2 29.37 -34.68 -50.94
N VAL A 3 28.25 -35.45 -51.05
CA VAL A 3 28.03 -36.87 -50.61
C VAL A 3 28.17 -37.18 -49.10
N ALA A 4 27.17 -37.56 -48.28
CA ALA A 4 26.05 -38.52 -48.38
C ALA A 4 26.43 -39.99 -48.69
N ARG A 5 26.72 -40.83 -47.69
CA ARG A 5 26.26 -42.24 -47.59
C ARG A 5 26.98 -43.04 -46.48
N SER A 6 26.24 -43.43 -45.45
CA SER A 6 26.06 -44.84 -45.05
C SER A 6 25.00 -44.93 -43.96
N LEU A 7 23.75 -44.94 -44.42
CA LEU A 7 22.55 -45.34 -43.67
C LEU A 7 22.51 -46.87 -43.57
N LEU A 8 22.03 -47.33 -42.40
CA LEU A 8 21.07 -48.43 -42.19
C LEU A 8 21.45 -49.84 -42.64
N LEU A 9 21.25 -50.80 -41.72
CA LEU A 9 20.46 -52.00 -42.00
C LEU A 9 19.88 -52.60 -40.70
N ARG A 10 18.56 -52.87 -40.75
CA ARG A 10 17.65 -53.61 -39.83
C ARG A 10 16.99 -52.77 -38.72
N SER A 11 15.79 -52.16 -38.85
CA SER A 11 14.42 -52.68 -39.15
C SER A 11 13.95 -53.72 -38.11
N ASN A 12 12.79 -53.66 -37.43
CA ASN A 12 11.52 -52.93 -37.63
C ASN A 12 10.57 -53.11 -36.41
N GLY A 13 9.60 -52.20 -36.27
CA GLY A 13 8.24 -52.44 -35.70
C GLY A 13 7.96 -51.78 -34.33
N SER A 14 7.51 -50.52 -34.22
CA SER A 14 6.14 -49.96 -34.40
C SER A 14 5.23 -50.18 -33.17
N THR A 15 4.48 -49.24 -32.60
CA THR A 15 3.80 -48.03 -33.09
C THR A 15 3.49 -47.11 -31.90
N GLY A 16 3.88 -45.83 -31.96
CA GLY A 16 3.49 -44.87 -30.91
C GLY A 16 4.29 -43.57 -30.91
N GLN A 17 4.56 -42.97 -32.07
CA GLN A 17 5.15 -41.62 -32.14
C GLN A 17 4.96 -41.06 -33.56
N ALA A 18 3.81 -40.45 -33.82
CA ALA A 18 3.56 -39.67 -35.03
C ALA A 18 2.52 -38.58 -34.74
N MET A 19 2.85 -37.66 -33.82
CA MET A 19 2.09 -36.41 -33.66
C MET A 19 2.91 -35.26 -33.05
N ASN A 20 4.23 -35.19 -33.32
CA ASN A 20 5.08 -34.11 -32.79
C ASN A 20 6.12 -33.52 -33.77
N LEU A 21 5.98 -33.71 -35.08
CA LEU A 21 6.96 -33.24 -36.07
C LEU A 21 6.41 -32.25 -37.14
N ILE A 22 5.29 -31.58 -36.85
CA ILE A 22 4.77 -30.46 -37.67
C ILE A 22 4.48 -29.26 -36.76
N LYS A 23 5.47 -28.78 -36.00
CA LYS A 23 5.42 -27.45 -35.35
C LYS A 23 6.75 -26.68 -35.36
N HIS A 24 7.85 -27.26 -35.85
CA HIS A 24 9.20 -26.66 -35.71
C HIS A 24 9.94 -26.35 -37.03
N ALA A 25 9.25 -26.13 -38.16
CA ALA A 25 9.91 -25.87 -39.45
C ALA A 25 9.35 -24.70 -40.27
N ALA A 26 8.79 -23.66 -39.63
CA ALA A 26 8.27 -22.48 -40.35
C ALA A 26 8.66 -21.12 -39.75
N PHE A 27 9.68 -21.04 -38.90
CA PHE A 27 10.09 -19.76 -38.28
C PHE A 27 11.61 -19.48 -38.28
N ALA A 28 12.38 -20.16 -39.14
CA ALA A 28 13.82 -19.96 -39.25
C ALA A 28 14.26 -19.90 -40.72
N ALA A 29 13.87 -18.84 -41.44
CA ALA A 29 14.47 -18.48 -42.72
C ALA A 29 14.05 -17.06 -43.13
N SER A 30 14.60 -16.04 -42.50
CA SER A 30 14.86 -14.71 -43.09
C SER A 30 15.32 -13.74 -42.01
N PHE A 31 16.63 -13.65 -41.76
CA PHE A 31 17.32 -12.42 -41.31
C PHE A 31 18.84 -12.69 -41.34
N GLN A 32 19.44 -12.46 -42.51
CA GLN A 32 20.86 -12.13 -42.67
C GLN A 32 20.94 -11.13 -43.83
N GLY A 33 21.48 -9.94 -43.56
CA GLY A 33 21.69 -8.88 -44.56
C GLY A 33 21.85 -7.51 -43.89
N GLU A 34 23.08 -7.01 -43.93
CA GLU A 34 23.60 -5.79 -43.30
C GLU A 34 23.11 -4.46 -43.92
N THR A 35 23.15 -3.42 -43.07
CA THR A 35 23.50 -1.99 -43.26
C THR A 35 22.92 -1.11 -44.39
N ASP A 36 22.52 0.08 -43.92
CA ASP A 36 22.62 1.44 -44.49
C ASP A 36 21.37 2.23 -44.99
N CYS A 37 21.20 3.37 -44.30
CA CYS A 37 20.72 4.69 -44.70
C CYS A 37 19.35 4.96 -45.39
N THR A 38 18.57 5.78 -44.68
CA THR A 38 17.69 6.90 -45.13
C THR A 38 16.48 6.66 -46.03
N SER A 39 15.32 7.16 -45.55
CA SER A 39 14.26 7.90 -46.27
C SER A 39 12.82 7.37 -46.09
N HIS A 40 11.89 8.33 -46.07
CA HIS A 40 10.44 8.24 -45.90
C HIS A 40 9.71 7.19 -46.76
N ALA A 41 8.67 6.54 -46.23
CA ALA A 41 7.27 6.62 -46.74
C ALA A 41 6.32 5.52 -46.19
N SER A 42 5.11 5.98 -45.83
CA SER A 42 3.79 5.34 -45.92
C SER A 42 3.55 3.91 -45.38
N ALA A 43 2.89 3.83 -44.23
CA ALA A 43 2.16 2.62 -43.80
C ALA A 43 0.79 2.54 -44.49
N ARG A 44 0.52 1.44 -45.22
CA ARG A 44 -0.81 1.13 -45.76
C ARG A 44 -1.72 0.56 -44.67
N LYS A 45 -2.87 1.21 -44.52
CA LYS A 45 -4.02 0.79 -43.71
C LYS A 45 -4.67 -0.47 -44.29
N PHE A 46 -5.03 -1.42 -43.43
CA PHE A 46 -6.14 -2.33 -43.68
C PHE A 46 -7.32 -1.92 -42.80
N SER A 47 -8.40 -1.50 -43.44
CA SER A 47 -9.68 -1.13 -42.82
C SER A 47 -10.58 -2.36 -42.67
N THR A 48 -11.15 -2.57 -41.50
CA THR A 48 -12.40 -3.32 -41.33
C THR A 48 -13.45 -2.36 -40.81
N SER A 49 -14.38 -1.99 -41.69
CA SER A 49 -15.52 -1.13 -41.41
C SER A 49 -16.62 -1.89 -40.67
N GLY A 50 -16.94 -1.42 -39.46
CA GLY A 50 -18.14 -1.75 -38.70
C GLY A 50 -18.38 -0.60 -37.72
N SER A 51 -19.38 0.23 -38.01
CA SER A 51 -19.64 1.57 -37.47
C SER A 51 -19.93 1.62 -35.96
N SER A 52 -19.20 2.49 -35.25
CA SER A 52 -19.62 3.10 -33.96
C SER A 52 -20.05 4.55 -34.23
N PRO A 53 -21.09 5.11 -33.58
CA PRO A 53 -21.54 6.48 -33.86
C PRO A 53 -20.52 7.50 -33.34
N LEU A 54 -20.01 8.31 -34.26
CA LEU A 54 -19.21 9.50 -34.00
C LEU A 54 -20.05 10.53 -33.25
N LEU A 55 -19.59 10.96 -32.07
CA LEU A 55 -19.95 12.24 -31.48
C LEU A 55 -18.87 13.26 -31.85
N ASP A 56 -19.37 14.41 -32.30
CA ASP A 56 -18.66 15.48 -32.97
C ASP A 56 -17.54 16.09 -32.11
N SER A 57 -16.42 16.37 -32.76
CA SER A 57 -15.19 16.84 -32.13
C SER A 57 -14.87 18.25 -32.59
N THR A 58 -15.00 19.23 -31.70
CA THR A 58 -14.34 20.52 -31.87
C THR A 58 -13.81 21.07 -30.53
N GLU A 59 -12.53 21.46 -30.59
CA GLU A 59 -11.74 22.33 -29.68
C GLU A 59 -10.97 21.72 -28.49
N GLY A 60 -9.63 21.81 -28.59
CA GLY A 60 -8.69 21.86 -27.45
C GLY A 60 -7.83 20.61 -27.22
N ASN A 61 -6.53 20.66 -27.59
CA ASN A 61 -5.54 19.65 -27.25
C ASN A 61 -5.37 19.50 -25.72
N GLY A 62 -5.57 18.29 -25.18
CA GLY A 62 -5.29 17.91 -23.79
C GLY A 62 -5.40 16.39 -23.57
N PHE A 63 -4.54 15.84 -22.71
CA PHE A 63 -4.40 14.41 -22.36
C PHE A 63 -5.74 13.68 -22.20
N LYS A 64 -6.07 12.76 -23.12
CA LYS A 64 -7.38 12.13 -23.17
C LYS A 64 -7.51 11.03 -22.11
N GLY A 65 -8.19 11.35 -21.01
CA GLY A 65 -8.46 10.49 -19.85
C GLY A 65 -8.65 11.29 -18.56
N HIS A 66 -9.33 10.76 -17.54
CA HIS A 66 -9.56 11.44 -16.26
C HIS A 66 -8.24 11.82 -15.52
N SER A 67 -8.27 12.77 -14.58
CA SER A 67 -7.08 13.37 -13.92
C SER A 67 -6.25 12.43 -13.02
N MET A 68 -6.54 11.12 -12.98
CA MET A 68 -5.84 10.17 -12.13
C MET A 68 -4.94 9.22 -12.93
N LEU A 69 -3.79 8.86 -12.35
CA LEU A 69 -3.12 7.61 -12.69
C LEU A 69 -3.89 6.46 -12.00
N ALA A 70 -4.80 5.82 -12.74
CA ALA A 70 -5.64 4.76 -12.17
C ALA A 70 -4.83 3.48 -11.87
N PRO A 71 -4.90 2.94 -10.64
CA PRO A 71 -4.29 1.67 -10.28
C PRO A 71 -4.68 0.50 -11.21
N PHE A 72 -3.70 -0.35 -11.54
CA PHE A 72 -3.90 -1.61 -12.30
C PHE A 72 -4.71 -1.44 -13.60
N THR A 73 -4.64 -0.26 -14.20
CA THR A 73 -5.42 0.10 -15.38
C THR A 73 -4.49 0.15 -16.59
N ALA A 74 -4.90 -0.49 -17.68
CA ALA A 74 -4.18 -0.40 -18.96
C ALA A 74 -4.24 1.03 -19.49
N GLY A 75 -3.22 1.51 -20.18
CA GLY A 75 -3.23 2.88 -20.71
C GLY A 75 -4.46 3.15 -21.61
N TRP A 76 -4.89 2.22 -22.44
CA TRP A 76 -6.03 2.38 -23.34
C TRP A 76 -7.37 2.38 -22.59
N HIS A 77 -7.41 1.79 -21.39
CA HIS A 77 -8.53 1.99 -20.47
C HIS A 77 -8.45 3.35 -19.77
N SER A 78 -7.27 3.92 -19.55
CA SER A 78 -7.15 5.30 -19.02
C SER A 78 -7.61 6.37 -20.02
N THR A 79 -7.72 6.03 -21.31
CA THR A 79 -8.38 6.85 -22.35
C THR A 79 -9.88 6.58 -22.47
N ASP A 80 -10.43 5.63 -21.72
CA ASP A 80 -11.87 5.41 -21.62
C ASP A 80 -12.50 6.64 -20.97
N LEU A 81 -13.42 7.28 -21.70
CA LEU A 81 -14.10 8.50 -21.26
C LEU A 81 -15.22 8.18 -20.25
N GLU A 82 -15.60 6.91 -20.07
CA GLU A 82 -16.67 6.49 -19.17
C GLU A 82 -16.24 5.36 -18.19
N PRO A 83 -15.31 5.62 -17.24
CA PRO A 83 -15.00 4.66 -16.19
C PRO A 83 -16.26 4.28 -15.40
N LEU A 84 -16.29 3.09 -14.80
CA LEU A 84 -17.38 2.73 -13.89
C LEU A 84 -17.24 3.51 -12.58
N ILE A 85 -18.01 4.59 -12.47
CA ILE A 85 -18.05 5.44 -11.28
C ILE A 85 -19.08 4.87 -10.30
N ILE A 86 -18.61 4.33 -9.18
CA ILE A 86 -19.49 3.95 -8.08
C ILE A 86 -19.78 5.19 -7.24
N GLU A 87 -21.07 5.44 -7.00
CA GLU A 87 -21.55 6.64 -6.33
C GLU A 87 -22.14 6.37 -4.95
N ARG A 88 -22.78 5.21 -4.75
CA ARG A 88 -23.46 4.86 -3.50
C ARG A 88 -23.33 3.38 -3.18
N SER A 89 -23.40 3.02 -1.90
CA SER A 89 -23.51 1.64 -1.45
C SER A 89 -24.56 1.46 -0.35
N GLU A 90 -25.17 0.28 -0.25
CA GLU A 90 -26.14 -0.08 0.78
C GLU A 90 -26.19 -1.60 0.95
N GLY A 91 -25.85 -2.08 2.15
CA GLY A 91 -25.77 -3.52 2.42
C GLY A 91 -24.81 -4.21 1.45
N SER A 92 -25.30 -5.23 0.75
CA SER A 92 -24.52 -5.99 -0.25
C SER A 92 -24.47 -5.34 -1.64
N TYR A 93 -25.04 -4.15 -1.81
CA TYR A 93 -25.23 -3.53 -3.13
C TYR A 93 -24.44 -2.23 -3.29
N VAL A 94 -24.03 -1.98 -4.53
CA VAL A 94 -23.45 -0.71 -4.98
C VAL A 94 -24.25 -0.15 -6.15
N TYR A 95 -24.18 1.17 -6.32
CA TYR A 95 -24.88 1.91 -7.36
C TYR A 95 -23.89 2.76 -8.14
N ASP A 96 -23.92 2.66 -9.46
CA ASP A 96 -23.11 3.53 -10.30
C ASP A 96 -23.74 4.93 -10.47
N SER A 97 -22.99 5.85 -11.07
CA SER A 97 -23.44 7.22 -11.35
C SER A 97 -24.58 7.31 -12.39
N LYS A 98 -24.95 6.19 -13.03
CA LYS A 98 -26.10 6.07 -13.94
C LYS A 98 -27.34 5.51 -13.22
N GLY A 99 -27.23 5.21 -11.92
CA GLY A 99 -28.31 4.66 -11.10
C GLY A 99 -28.47 3.14 -11.20
N ASN A 100 -27.58 2.44 -11.92
CA ASN A 100 -27.63 0.98 -12.02
C ASN A 100 -27.25 0.35 -10.68
N LYS A 101 -28.08 -0.59 -10.22
CA LYS A 101 -27.83 -1.36 -8.99
C LYS A 101 -27.05 -2.62 -9.30
N TYR A 102 -26.01 -2.89 -8.52
CA TYR A 102 -25.22 -4.10 -8.61
C TYR A 102 -25.08 -4.81 -7.27
N LEU A 103 -25.22 -6.14 -7.25
CA LEU A 103 -24.74 -6.98 -6.17
C LEU A 103 -23.21 -6.98 -6.20
N ASP A 104 -22.60 -6.55 -5.10
CA ASP A 104 -21.15 -6.42 -4.99
C ASP A 104 -20.52 -7.74 -4.54
N THR A 105 -20.27 -8.64 -5.49
CA THR A 105 -19.55 -9.89 -5.18
C THR A 105 -18.03 -9.69 -5.13
N LEU A 106 -17.55 -8.44 -5.23
CA LEU A 106 -16.17 -8.06 -4.97
C LEU A 106 -15.96 -7.64 -3.51
N ALA A 107 -17.05 -7.27 -2.81
CA ALA A 107 -17.08 -6.50 -1.56
C ALA A 107 -15.95 -5.46 -1.54
N GLY A 108 -16.00 -4.56 -2.51
CA GLY A 108 -15.02 -3.51 -2.76
C GLY A 108 -13.57 -3.99 -2.61
N LEU A 109 -13.14 -5.00 -3.37
CA LEU A 109 -11.77 -5.59 -3.27
C LEU A 109 -11.48 -6.24 -1.90
N TRP A 110 -12.42 -7.03 -1.38
CA TRP A 110 -12.34 -7.77 -0.10
C TRP A 110 -12.39 -6.91 1.17
N CYS A 111 -12.78 -5.65 1.07
CA CYS A 111 -12.63 -4.69 2.18
C CYS A 111 -13.94 -4.42 2.91
N THR A 112 -15.07 -4.33 2.20
CA THR A 112 -16.38 -3.97 2.76
C THR A 112 -17.09 -5.18 3.37
N ALA A 113 -16.44 -5.80 4.37
CA ALA A 113 -16.93 -7.00 5.04
C ALA A 113 -18.33 -6.83 5.65
N LEU A 114 -18.65 -5.67 6.20
CA LEU A 114 -19.96 -5.33 6.77
C LEU A 114 -20.90 -4.61 5.79
N GLY A 115 -20.53 -4.56 4.51
CA GLY A 115 -21.32 -3.88 3.48
C GLY A 115 -21.30 -2.35 3.57
N GLY A 116 -22.09 -1.72 2.71
CA GLY A 116 -22.23 -0.27 2.64
C GLY A 116 -23.24 0.30 3.64
N SER A 117 -22.96 1.49 4.15
CA SER A 117 -23.87 2.31 4.97
C SER A 117 -24.31 1.70 6.31
N GLU A 118 -23.43 0.97 6.99
CA GLU A 118 -23.60 0.46 8.36
C GLU A 118 -23.63 1.62 9.37
N PRO A 119 -24.80 1.96 9.97
CA PRO A 119 -24.96 3.17 10.76
C PRO A 119 -24.06 3.24 12.00
N ARG A 120 -23.73 2.08 12.59
CA ARG A 120 -22.85 2.01 13.77
C ARG A 120 -21.43 2.47 13.45
N LEU A 121 -20.90 2.07 12.29
CA LEU A 121 -19.56 2.47 11.86
C LEU A 121 -19.50 3.96 11.49
N VAL A 122 -20.55 4.47 10.81
CA VAL A 122 -20.66 5.91 10.53
C VAL A 122 -20.70 6.70 11.84
N LYS A 123 -21.54 6.29 12.80
CA LYS A 123 -21.64 6.93 14.11
C LYS A 123 -20.30 6.91 14.85
N ALA A 124 -19.60 5.78 14.89
CA ALA A 124 -18.29 5.67 15.54
C ALA A 124 -17.26 6.63 14.92
N ALA A 125 -17.25 6.76 13.59
CA ALA A 125 -16.40 7.71 12.90
C ALA A 125 -16.77 9.16 13.25
N THR A 126 -18.05 9.54 13.12
CA THR A 126 -18.54 10.89 13.38
C THR A 126 -18.33 11.30 14.84
N ASP A 127 -18.62 10.43 15.80
CA ASP A 127 -18.40 10.70 17.22
C ASP A 127 -16.91 10.95 17.51
N GLN A 128 -16.03 10.10 16.96
CA GLN A 128 -14.59 10.25 17.17
C GLN A 128 -14.02 11.48 16.47
N LEU A 129 -14.50 11.81 15.25
CA LEU A 129 -14.13 13.02 14.52
C LEU A 129 -14.51 14.30 15.28
N ASN A 130 -15.68 14.32 15.93
CA ASN A 130 -16.12 15.44 16.76
C ASN A 130 -15.33 15.56 18.06
N LYS A 131 -14.81 14.43 18.58
CA LYS A 131 -14.09 14.40 19.85
C LYS A 131 -12.61 14.72 19.68
N LEU A 132 -11.93 13.92 18.87
CA LEU A 132 -10.50 13.99 18.59
C LEU A 132 -10.27 13.38 17.20
N PRO A 133 -10.25 14.18 16.12
CA PRO A 133 -10.03 13.68 14.77
C PRO A 133 -8.66 13.04 14.65
N PHE A 134 -7.61 13.72 15.15
CA PHE A 134 -6.26 13.19 15.14
C PHE A 134 -5.36 13.82 16.21
N TYR A 135 -4.55 12.99 16.84
CA TYR A 135 -3.29 13.36 17.46
C TYR A 135 -2.32 12.18 17.34
N HIS A 136 -1.03 12.47 17.31
CA HIS A 136 -0.01 11.49 16.95
C HIS A 136 0.30 10.51 18.10
N SER A 137 0.81 9.31 17.78
CA SER A 137 1.25 8.30 18.75
C SER A 137 2.77 8.29 18.90
N PHE A 138 3.39 9.45 19.17
CA PHE A 138 4.84 9.58 19.40
C PHE A 138 5.09 10.15 20.79
N TRP A 139 6.33 10.04 21.29
CA TRP A 139 6.76 10.57 22.59
C TRP A 139 5.95 10.06 23.79
N ASN A 140 5.69 8.75 23.82
CA ASN A 140 5.04 8.07 24.95
C ASN A 140 3.61 8.55 25.25
N SER A 141 2.91 9.15 24.29
CA SER A 141 1.50 9.51 24.40
C SER A 141 0.69 8.94 23.24
N THR A 142 -0.53 8.50 23.52
CA THR A 142 -1.51 8.11 22.50
C THR A 142 -2.95 8.39 22.98
N ALA A 143 -3.91 8.26 22.07
CA ALA A 143 -5.32 8.32 22.40
C ALA A 143 -5.84 6.97 22.94
N LYS A 144 -6.99 6.98 23.59
CA LYS A 144 -7.60 5.74 24.12
C LYS A 144 -7.97 4.70 23.04
N PRO A 145 -8.58 5.06 21.88
CA PRO A 145 -9.02 4.05 20.91
C PRO A 145 -7.90 3.13 20.36
N PRO A 146 -6.68 3.62 20.06
CA PRO A 146 -5.56 2.74 19.71
C PRO A 146 -5.20 1.69 20.78
N LEU A 147 -5.19 2.07 22.06
CA LEU A 147 -4.89 1.15 23.16
C LEU A 147 -5.96 0.06 23.27
N ASP A 148 -7.22 0.47 23.29
CA ASP A 148 -8.37 -0.44 23.37
C ASP A 148 -8.38 -1.41 22.18
N LEU A 149 -8.08 -0.91 20.97
CA LEU A 149 -8.01 -1.75 19.78
C LEU A 149 -6.86 -2.75 19.86
N ALA A 150 -5.69 -2.34 20.39
CA ALA A 150 -4.54 -3.24 20.51
C ALA A 150 -4.85 -4.41 21.45
N GLU A 151 -5.48 -4.14 22.60
CA GLU A 151 -5.92 -5.16 23.55
C GLU A 151 -6.96 -6.11 22.95
N GLU A 152 -7.97 -5.55 22.28
CA GLU A 152 -9.01 -6.33 21.62
C GLU A 152 -8.42 -7.24 20.53
N LEU A 153 -7.50 -6.74 19.69
CA LEU A 153 -6.84 -7.54 18.65
C LEU A 153 -5.98 -8.68 19.23
N ILE A 154 -5.22 -8.41 20.29
CA ILE A 154 -4.42 -9.44 20.98
C ILE A 154 -5.35 -10.52 21.55
N SER A 155 -6.45 -10.11 22.19
CA SER A 155 -7.40 -11.06 22.78
C SER A 155 -8.16 -11.90 21.73
N MET A 156 -8.40 -11.32 20.56
CA MET A 156 -9.18 -11.95 19.49
C MET A 156 -8.36 -12.98 18.71
N PHE A 157 -7.05 -12.80 18.58
CA PHE A 157 -6.18 -13.71 17.84
C PHE A 157 -5.81 -14.94 18.69
N THR A 158 -6.45 -16.07 18.42
CA THR A 158 -6.32 -17.30 19.23
C THR A 158 -5.33 -18.33 18.69
N ALA A 159 -4.81 -18.14 17.47
CA ALA A 159 -3.98 -19.15 16.84
C ALA A 159 -2.61 -19.31 17.56
N LYS A 160 -2.02 -18.23 18.07
CA LYS A 160 -0.83 -18.21 18.94
C LYS A 160 -0.94 -16.98 19.84
N GLU A 161 -0.39 -17.04 21.06
CA GLU A 161 -0.29 -15.88 21.94
C GLU A 161 0.47 -14.73 21.26
N MET A 162 -0.11 -13.52 21.28
CA MET A 162 0.48 -12.30 20.74
C MET A 162 0.75 -11.31 21.87
N GLY A 163 1.89 -10.61 21.80
CA GLY A 163 2.32 -9.71 22.86
C GLY A 163 2.04 -8.23 22.57
N LYS A 164 2.18 -7.81 21.30
CA LYS A 164 2.10 -6.40 20.91
C LYS A 164 1.43 -6.16 19.57
N VAL A 165 0.89 -4.95 19.39
CA VAL A 165 0.37 -4.44 18.12
C VAL A 165 1.13 -3.19 17.67
N PHE A 166 1.46 -3.13 16.39
CA PHE A 166 1.96 -1.94 15.72
C PHE A 166 0.98 -1.52 14.61
N PHE A 167 0.41 -0.31 14.70
CA PHE A 167 -0.59 0.16 13.74
C PHE A 167 0.02 0.87 12.54
N THR A 168 -0.60 0.64 11.37
CA THR A 168 -0.26 1.21 10.08
C THR A 168 -1.54 1.72 9.39
N ASN A 169 -1.44 2.25 8.17
CA ASN A 169 -2.59 2.78 7.41
C ASN A 169 -3.10 1.81 6.35
N SER A 170 -2.33 0.77 6.05
CA SER A 170 -2.65 -0.21 5.01
C SER A 170 -1.99 -1.56 5.31
N GLY A 171 -2.47 -2.62 4.65
CA GLY A 171 -1.82 -3.93 4.68
C GLY A 171 -0.43 -3.92 4.05
N SER A 172 -0.17 -2.99 3.11
CA SER A 172 1.15 -2.79 2.52
C SER A 172 2.15 -2.27 3.55
N GLU A 173 1.82 -1.19 4.27
CA GLU A 173 2.66 -0.68 5.35
C GLU A 173 2.84 -1.71 6.48
N ALA A 174 1.86 -2.58 6.74
CA ALA A 174 1.97 -3.67 7.71
C ALA A 174 3.01 -4.71 7.25
N ASN A 175 2.97 -5.14 5.99
CA ASN A 175 3.94 -6.08 5.43
C ASN A 175 5.36 -5.47 5.40
N ASP A 176 5.51 -4.19 5.04
CA ASP A 176 6.80 -3.47 5.12
C ASP A 176 7.33 -3.43 6.57
N SER A 177 6.46 -3.09 7.53
CA SER A 177 6.83 -3.02 8.95
C SER A 177 7.29 -4.38 9.49
N GLN A 178 6.69 -5.48 9.04
CA GLN A 178 7.10 -6.83 9.45
C GLN A 178 8.52 -7.16 8.99
N VAL A 179 8.89 -6.82 7.76
CA VAL A 179 10.27 -7.02 7.28
C VAL A 179 11.25 -6.24 8.15
N LYS A 180 10.96 -4.96 8.40
CA LYS A 180 11.81 -4.12 9.25
C LYS A 180 11.94 -4.69 10.67
N LEU A 181 10.85 -5.18 11.24
CA LEU A 181 10.86 -5.82 12.57
C LEU A 181 11.67 -7.12 12.58
N VAL A 182 11.57 -7.95 11.54
CA VAL A 182 12.38 -9.17 11.39
C VAL A 182 13.87 -8.86 11.32
N TRP A 183 14.26 -7.85 10.55
CA TRP A 183 15.66 -7.41 10.47
C TRP A 183 16.14 -6.83 11.79
N TYR A 184 15.34 -5.97 12.42
CA TYR A 184 15.64 -5.40 13.73
C TYR A 184 15.84 -6.50 14.79
N TYR A 185 14.94 -7.47 14.83
CA TYR A 185 15.00 -8.63 15.72
C TYR A 185 16.30 -9.42 15.54
N ASN A 186 16.64 -9.80 14.30
CA ASN A 186 17.87 -10.55 14.02
C ASN A 186 19.13 -9.72 14.34
N ASN A 187 19.14 -8.42 14.03
CA ASN A 187 20.24 -7.52 14.37
C ASN A 187 20.41 -7.29 15.88
N ALA A 188 19.31 -7.32 16.65
CA ALA A 188 19.32 -7.25 18.10
C ALA A 188 19.91 -8.53 18.72
N LEU A 189 19.68 -9.68 18.07
CA LEU A 189 20.23 -10.98 18.47
C LEU A 189 21.65 -11.26 17.96
N GLY A 190 22.29 -10.32 17.27
CA GLY A 190 23.63 -10.49 16.72
C GLY A 190 23.70 -11.39 15.49
N ARG A 191 22.59 -11.51 14.72
CA ARG A 191 22.48 -12.32 13.49
C ARG A 191 22.32 -11.42 12.24
N PRO A 192 23.27 -10.51 11.93
CA PRO A 192 23.10 -9.49 10.89
C PRO A 192 23.06 -10.03 9.46
N ASN A 193 23.31 -11.32 9.24
CA ASN A 193 23.20 -11.95 7.92
C ASN A 193 21.81 -12.56 7.68
N LYS A 194 21.01 -12.77 8.75
CA LYS A 194 19.71 -13.42 8.71
C LYS A 194 18.64 -12.42 8.29
N LYS A 195 18.51 -12.21 6.97
CA LYS A 195 17.73 -11.13 6.35
C LYS A 195 16.79 -11.53 5.23
N LYS A 196 17.04 -12.66 4.55
CA LYS A 196 16.27 -13.06 3.37
C LYS A 196 14.87 -13.46 3.78
N ILE A 197 13.87 -13.00 3.04
CA ILE A 197 12.46 -13.31 3.26
C ILE A 197 11.99 -14.23 2.13
N ILE A 198 11.46 -15.40 2.46
CA ILE A 198 10.82 -16.28 1.48
C ILE A 198 9.33 -15.94 1.44
N ALA A 199 8.82 -15.53 0.29
CA ALA A 199 7.41 -15.26 0.09
C ALA A 199 6.74 -16.39 -0.70
N GLN A 200 5.52 -16.75 -0.31
CA GLN A 200 4.67 -17.67 -1.07
C GLN A 200 4.40 -17.12 -2.48
N SER A 201 4.75 -17.86 -3.54
CA SER A 201 4.50 -17.41 -4.91
C SER A 201 3.03 -17.07 -5.16
N GLN A 202 2.79 -16.04 -5.98
CA GLN A 202 1.46 -15.51 -6.33
C GLN A 202 0.68 -14.86 -5.19
N ALA A 203 1.20 -14.87 -3.95
CA ALA A 203 0.65 -14.10 -2.85
C ALA A 203 0.90 -12.58 -3.04
N LEU A 204 0.02 -11.75 -2.49
CA LEU A 204 0.14 -10.29 -2.52
C LEU A 204 1.41 -9.79 -1.82
N PRO A 205 1.85 -10.35 -0.67
CA PRO A 205 3.16 -10.03 -0.10
C PRO A 205 4.32 -10.30 -1.07
N ALA A 206 4.28 -11.40 -1.81
CA ALA A 206 5.30 -11.71 -2.81
C ALA A 206 5.35 -10.65 -3.91
N MET A 207 4.20 -10.13 -4.34
CA MET A 207 4.14 -9.02 -5.29
C MET A 207 4.64 -7.71 -4.69
N HIS A 208 4.27 -7.40 -3.44
CA HIS A 208 4.64 -6.15 -2.76
C HIS A 208 6.14 -6.10 -2.42
N LEU A 209 6.65 -7.14 -1.76
CA LEU A 209 8.05 -7.23 -1.31
C LEU A 209 9.03 -7.25 -2.48
N LYS A 210 8.64 -7.80 -3.64
CA LYS A 210 9.44 -7.73 -4.87
C LYS A 210 9.70 -6.29 -5.35
N PHE A 211 8.86 -5.33 -4.94
CA PHE A 211 9.06 -3.92 -5.29
C PHE A 211 9.86 -3.15 -4.24
N ASP A 212 9.64 -3.42 -2.95
CA ASP A 212 10.26 -2.65 -1.87
C ASP A 212 11.65 -3.18 -1.49
N LEU A 213 11.97 -4.42 -1.87
CA LEU A 213 13.26 -5.04 -1.60
C LEU A 213 13.97 -5.44 -2.90
N PRO A 214 15.29 -5.20 -3.01
CA PRO A 214 16.09 -5.78 -4.08
C PRO A 214 15.98 -7.31 -4.11
N ALA A 215 16.02 -7.89 -5.32
CA ALA A 215 15.96 -9.34 -5.56
C ALA A 215 16.82 -10.25 -4.63
N PRO A 216 18.03 -9.89 -4.13
CA PRO A 216 18.75 -10.76 -3.20
C PRO A 216 18.09 -10.93 -1.83
N PHE A 217 17.13 -10.09 -1.44
CA PHE A 217 16.50 -10.13 -0.12
C PHE A 217 15.14 -10.82 -0.09
N VAL A 218 14.48 -11.00 -1.25
CA VAL A 218 13.18 -11.66 -1.34
C VAL A 218 13.27 -12.84 -2.29
N LEU A 219 12.95 -14.01 -1.76
CA LEU A 219 12.90 -15.27 -2.48
C LEU A 219 11.45 -15.71 -2.63
N HIS A 220 11.19 -16.59 -3.57
CA HIS A 220 9.85 -17.14 -3.77
C HIS A 220 9.88 -18.66 -3.69
N THR A 221 8.94 -19.23 -2.94
CA THR A 221 8.67 -20.67 -2.95
C THR A 221 7.61 -21.02 -3.99
N ASP A 222 7.42 -22.29 -4.29
CA ASP A 222 6.37 -22.77 -5.20
C ASP A 222 4.95 -22.39 -4.76
N CYS A 223 4.05 -22.27 -5.75
CA CYS A 223 2.64 -21.98 -5.51
C CYS A 223 1.88 -23.24 -5.09
N PRO A 224 1.05 -23.20 -4.02
CA PRO A 224 0.30 -24.36 -3.53
C PRO A 224 -0.95 -24.69 -4.36
N HIS A 225 -1.04 -24.24 -5.62
CA HIS A 225 -2.20 -24.49 -6.48
C HIS A 225 -2.10 -25.89 -7.12
N TYR A 226 -2.67 -26.88 -6.45
CA TYR A 226 -2.61 -28.29 -6.87
C TYR A 226 -3.12 -28.52 -8.30
N TRP A 227 -4.23 -27.87 -8.69
CA TRP A 227 -4.78 -27.99 -10.05
C TRP A 227 -3.78 -27.61 -11.14
N ARG A 228 -2.99 -26.55 -10.94
CA ARG A 228 -2.01 -26.09 -11.94
C ARG A 228 -0.64 -26.75 -11.84
N PHE A 229 -0.20 -27.09 -10.62
CA PHE A 229 1.19 -27.49 -10.35
C PHE A 229 1.35 -28.92 -9.83
N GLY A 230 0.26 -29.65 -9.63
CA GLY A 230 0.27 -31.08 -9.32
C GLY A 230 0.75 -31.89 -10.53
N LEU A 231 1.54 -32.93 -10.28
CA LEU A 231 2.02 -33.83 -11.32
C LEU A 231 0.93 -34.87 -11.67
N PRO A 232 0.93 -35.40 -12.91
CA PRO A 232 -0.01 -36.46 -13.28
C PRO A 232 0.11 -37.68 -12.35
N GLY A 233 -0.98 -37.99 -11.64
CA GLY A 233 -1.04 -39.13 -10.70
C GLY A 233 -0.49 -38.85 -9.30
N GLU A 234 0.07 -37.67 -9.05
CA GLU A 234 0.49 -37.24 -7.70
C GLU A 234 -0.74 -36.95 -6.84
N ALA A 235 -0.77 -37.46 -5.61
CA ALA A 235 -1.84 -37.11 -4.67
C ALA A 235 -1.62 -35.72 -4.08
N GLU A 236 -2.69 -35.04 -3.64
CA GLU A 236 -2.59 -33.70 -3.03
C GLU A 236 -1.69 -33.67 -1.77
N GLU A 237 -1.63 -34.78 -1.02
CA GLU A 237 -0.72 -34.96 0.13
C GLU A 237 0.75 -35.10 -0.28
N GLU A 238 1.02 -35.79 -1.39
CA GLU A 238 2.36 -35.91 -1.97
C GLU A 238 2.83 -34.55 -2.50
N PHE A 239 1.92 -33.81 -3.14
CA PHE A 239 2.17 -32.44 -3.57
C PHE A 239 2.53 -31.53 -2.39
N ALA A 240 1.77 -31.58 -1.28
CA ALA A 240 2.09 -30.82 -0.07
C ALA A 240 3.48 -31.14 0.49
N THR A 241 3.87 -32.42 0.44
CA THR A 241 5.21 -32.89 0.86
C THR A 241 6.30 -32.33 -0.05
N ARG A 242 6.11 -32.41 -1.37
CA ARG A 242 7.04 -31.83 -2.35
C ARG A 242 7.25 -30.32 -2.17
N LEU A 243 6.19 -29.57 -1.87
CA LEU A 243 6.31 -28.13 -1.60
C LEU A 243 7.14 -27.83 -0.36
N ALA A 244 7.00 -28.63 0.70
CA ALA A 244 7.80 -28.50 1.92
C ALA A 244 9.28 -28.86 1.66
N ASP A 245 9.53 -29.94 0.92
CA ASP A 245 10.89 -30.33 0.50
C ASP A 245 11.55 -29.24 -0.35
N ASN A 246 10.80 -28.60 -1.25
CA ASN A 246 11.29 -27.50 -2.08
C ASN A 246 11.63 -26.25 -1.25
N LEU A 247 10.81 -25.92 -0.23
CA LEU A 247 11.12 -24.86 0.72
C LEU A 247 12.39 -25.17 1.52
N GLU A 248 12.52 -26.39 2.03
CA GLU A 248 13.71 -26.84 2.76
C GLU A 248 14.97 -26.75 1.89
N ASN A 249 14.89 -27.23 0.65
CA ASN A 249 15.99 -27.14 -0.32
C ASN A 249 16.37 -25.68 -0.62
N LEU A 250 15.39 -24.78 -0.71
CA LEU A 250 15.65 -23.35 -0.89
C LEU A 250 16.37 -22.76 0.33
N ILE A 251 15.94 -23.07 1.54
CA ILE A 251 16.60 -22.61 2.78
C ILE A 251 18.04 -23.11 2.85
N LEU A 252 18.26 -24.40 2.56
CA LEU A 252 19.59 -25.02 2.56
C LEU A 252 20.51 -24.40 1.49
N LYS A 253 19.98 -24.16 0.29
CA LYS A 253 20.72 -23.53 -0.82
C LYS A 253 21.18 -22.12 -0.46
N GLU A 254 20.31 -21.34 0.17
CA GLU A 254 20.58 -19.94 0.49
C GLU A 254 21.40 -19.75 1.76
N GLY A 255 21.51 -20.79 2.59
CA GLY A 255 22.12 -20.77 3.91
C GLY A 255 21.07 -20.48 4.99
N PRO A 256 20.77 -21.42 5.91
CA PRO A 256 19.79 -21.21 7.00
C PRO A 256 20.10 -19.99 7.89
N GLU A 257 21.38 -19.63 8.02
CA GLU A 257 21.85 -18.45 8.73
C GLU A 257 21.51 -17.13 8.01
N THR A 258 21.05 -17.18 6.76
CA THR A 258 20.70 -16.01 5.96
C THR A 258 19.19 -15.81 5.81
N VAL A 259 18.39 -16.87 5.95
CA VAL A 259 16.93 -16.83 5.77
C VAL A 259 16.25 -16.46 7.09
N ALA A 260 15.59 -15.31 7.12
CA ALA A 260 15.02 -14.73 8.33
C ALA A 260 13.57 -15.10 8.57
N ALA A 261 12.75 -15.08 7.51
CA ALA A 261 11.33 -15.32 7.64
C ALA A 261 10.71 -15.93 6.38
N PHE A 262 9.58 -16.58 6.57
CA PHE A 262 8.65 -17.01 5.55
C PHE A 262 7.34 -16.25 5.70
N ILE A 263 6.82 -15.68 4.61
CA ILE A 263 5.54 -14.95 4.58
C ILE A 263 4.55 -15.62 3.64
N ALA A 264 3.34 -15.89 4.14
CA ALA A 264 2.27 -16.53 3.38
C ALA A 264 0.88 -16.01 3.75
N GLU A 265 -0.02 -16.04 2.77
CA GLU A 265 -1.45 -15.91 3.01
C GLU A 265 -2.02 -17.30 3.38
N PRO A 266 -2.90 -17.44 4.39
CA PRO A 266 -3.56 -18.71 4.67
C PRO A 266 -4.34 -19.26 3.47
N VAL A 267 -4.91 -18.37 2.66
CA VAL A 267 -5.49 -18.66 1.33
C VAL A 267 -5.04 -17.53 0.42
N ILE A 268 -4.36 -17.84 -0.68
CA ILE A 268 -3.89 -16.80 -1.62
C ILE A 268 -5.09 -16.17 -2.29
N GLY A 269 -5.49 -14.97 -1.86
CA GLY A 269 -6.66 -14.29 -2.39
C GLY A 269 -6.37 -13.58 -3.70
N ALA A 270 -5.31 -12.78 -3.74
CA ALA A 270 -5.01 -11.92 -4.89
C ALA A 270 -4.59 -12.67 -6.14
N GLY A 271 -3.87 -13.77 -5.96
CA GLY A 271 -3.41 -14.68 -7.02
C GLY A 271 -4.47 -15.62 -7.58
N GLY A 272 -5.75 -15.46 -7.23
CA GLY A 272 -6.85 -16.25 -7.82
C GLY A 272 -7.60 -17.14 -6.84
N VAL A 273 -7.63 -16.84 -5.54
CA VAL A 273 -8.29 -17.68 -4.51
C VAL A 273 -7.77 -19.11 -4.55
N ILE A 274 -6.58 -19.33 -4.01
CA ILE A 274 -5.92 -20.64 -3.99
C ILE A 274 -5.86 -21.12 -2.54
N PRO A 275 -6.78 -22.03 -2.14
CA PRO A 275 -6.64 -22.77 -0.89
C PRO A 275 -5.44 -23.72 -1.00
N PRO A 276 -4.59 -23.81 0.04
CA PRO A 276 -3.51 -24.77 0.04
C PRO A 276 -4.01 -26.19 0.34
N PRO A 277 -3.21 -27.22 0.01
CA PRO A 277 -3.42 -28.58 0.50
C PRO A 277 -3.61 -28.64 2.01
N LYS A 278 -4.45 -29.57 2.48
CA LYS A 278 -4.86 -29.65 3.89
C LYS A 278 -3.68 -29.74 4.88
N THR A 279 -2.62 -30.46 4.54
CA THR A 279 -1.42 -30.66 5.39
C THR A 279 -0.28 -29.71 5.05
N TYR A 280 -0.46 -28.77 4.12
CA TYR A 280 0.59 -27.87 3.65
C TYR A 280 1.23 -27.09 4.80
N PHE A 281 0.44 -26.36 5.60
CA PHE A 281 0.99 -25.53 6.67
C PHE A 281 1.57 -26.33 7.84
N GLU A 282 1.10 -27.55 8.08
CA GLU A 282 1.74 -28.46 9.05
C GLU A 282 3.18 -28.76 8.64
N LYS A 283 3.38 -29.16 7.38
CA LYS A 283 4.71 -29.50 6.84
C LYS A 283 5.61 -28.27 6.70
N ILE A 284 5.07 -27.14 6.23
CA ILE A 284 5.83 -25.89 6.13
C ILE A 284 6.33 -25.44 7.49
N GLN A 285 5.48 -25.42 8.52
CA GLN A 285 5.88 -25.02 9.87
C GLN A 285 6.97 -25.92 10.45
N ALA A 286 6.93 -27.24 10.17
CA ALA A 286 7.99 -28.15 10.57
C ALA A 286 9.36 -27.79 9.96
N VAL A 287 9.38 -27.39 8.68
CA VAL A 287 10.60 -26.90 8.01
C VAL A 287 11.08 -25.59 8.63
N LEU A 288 10.18 -24.62 8.84
CA LEU A 288 10.54 -23.31 9.41
C LEU A 288 11.15 -23.45 10.81
N GLN A 289 10.53 -24.27 11.67
CA GLN A 289 11.01 -24.54 13.02
C GLN A 289 12.39 -25.22 13.02
N LYS A 290 12.64 -26.15 12.09
CA LYS A 290 13.92 -26.85 11.96
C LYS A 290 15.09 -25.90 11.71
N TYR A 291 14.87 -24.78 11.02
CA TYR A 291 15.90 -23.83 10.60
C TYR A 291 15.83 -22.46 11.29
N ASP A 292 15.00 -22.33 12.34
CA ASP A 292 14.81 -21.06 13.06
C ASP A 292 14.40 -19.92 12.09
N VAL A 293 13.47 -20.21 11.17
CA VAL A 293 12.92 -19.23 10.24
C VAL A 293 11.57 -18.75 10.78
N LEU A 294 11.40 -17.43 10.94
CA LEU A 294 10.15 -16.86 11.48
C LEU A 294 8.99 -17.05 10.51
N PHE A 295 7.78 -17.29 11.02
CA PHE A 295 6.57 -17.36 10.20
C PHE A 295 5.74 -16.08 10.32
N ILE A 296 5.57 -15.39 9.20
CA ILE A 296 4.64 -14.27 9.04
C ILE A 296 3.35 -14.74 8.36
N ALA A 297 2.21 -14.57 9.02
CA ALA A 297 0.89 -14.80 8.43
C ALA A 297 0.28 -13.49 7.90
N ASP A 298 0.00 -13.43 6.60
CA ASP A 298 -0.77 -12.34 6.01
C ASP A 298 -2.27 -12.65 6.07
N GLU A 299 -2.94 -12.12 7.10
CA GLU A 299 -4.38 -12.26 7.35
C GLU A 299 -5.20 -11.10 6.73
N VAL A 300 -4.59 -10.25 5.90
CA VAL A 300 -5.25 -9.07 5.33
C VAL A 300 -6.51 -9.44 4.55
N ILE A 301 -6.54 -10.59 3.86
CA ILE A 301 -7.74 -11.07 3.12
C ILE A 301 -8.57 -12.06 3.94
N THR A 302 -7.90 -12.97 4.66
CA THR A 302 -8.53 -14.14 5.28
C THR A 302 -9.14 -13.89 6.64
N GLY A 303 -8.73 -12.80 7.31
CA GLY A 303 -9.20 -12.45 8.64
C GLY A 303 -10.66 -12.01 8.73
N PHE A 304 -11.10 -11.80 9.97
CA PHE A 304 -12.41 -11.27 10.36
C PHE A 304 -13.62 -12.06 9.85
N GLY A 305 -13.55 -13.40 9.82
CA GLY A 305 -14.71 -14.24 9.53
C GLY A 305 -14.84 -14.72 8.08
N ARG A 306 -13.98 -14.26 7.16
CA ARG A 306 -14.10 -14.51 5.71
C ARG A 306 -14.20 -15.99 5.35
N LEU A 307 -13.42 -16.82 6.03
CA LEU A 307 -13.32 -18.26 5.78
C LEU A 307 -14.29 -19.09 6.64
N GLY A 308 -15.12 -18.45 7.47
CA GLY A 308 -15.98 -19.11 8.47
C GLY A 308 -15.31 -19.33 9.83
N THR A 309 -14.03 -18.99 9.96
CA THR A 309 -13.30 -18.80 11.22
C THR A 309 -12.93 -17.32 11.37
N MET A 310 -12.60 -16.87 12.59
CA MET A 310 -12.19 -15.49 12.78
C MET A 310 -10.93 -15.17 11.98
N PHE A 311 -9.90 -16.02 12.05
CA PHE A 311 -8.71 -15.90 11.21
C PHE A 311 -8.48 -17.17 10.38
N GLY A 312 -7.78 -17.05 9.25
CA GLY A 312 -7.36 -18.21 8.45
C GLY A 312 -6.37 -19.09 9.21
N SER A 313 -5.61 -18.52 10.12
CA SER A 313 -4.65 -19.19 11.00
C SER A 313 -5.34 -20.17 11.93
N ASP A 314 -6.56 -19.86 12.40
CA ASP A 314 -7.37 -20.81 13.17
C ASP A 314 -7.81 -22.00 12.31
N LEU A 315 -8.13 -21.76 11.03
CA LEU A 315 -8.62 -22.80 10.11
C LEU A 315 -7.52 -23.79 9.73
N TYR A 316 -6.31 -23.30 9.47
CA TYR A 316 -5.17 -24.10 9.01
C TYR A 316 -4.15 -24.42 10.11
N ASN A 317 -4.47 -24.10 11.37
CA ASN A 317 -3.58 -24.29 12.52
C ASN A 317 -2.18 -23.68 12.31
N ILE A 318 -2.15 -22.43 11.83
CA ILE A 318 -0.93 -21.65 11.65
C ILE A 318 -0.55 -21.01 12.99
N LYS A 319 0.72 -21.10 13.39
CA LYS A 319 1.31 -20.54 14.61
C LYS A 319 2.34 -19.47 14.23
N PRO A 320 1.91 -18.28 13.78
CA PRO A 320 2.81 -17.27 13.25
C PRO A 320 3.55 -16.52 14.35
N ASP A 321 4.73 -15.98 14.05
CA ASP A 321 5.47 -15.07 14.94
C ASP A 321 5.04 -13.61 14.75
N LEU A 322 4.51 -13.28 13.57
CA LEU A 322 4.00 -11.97 13.17
C LEU A 322 2.72 -12.14 12.33
N VAL A 323 1.75 -11.23 12.46
CA VAL A 323 0.50 -11.27 11.68
C VAL A 323 0.18 -9.91 11.08
N SER A 324 -0.17 -9.86 9.79
CA SER A 324 -0.65 -8.65 9.10
C SER A 324 -2.17 -8.60 9.06
N LEU A 325 -2.76 -7.46 9.44
CA LEU A 325 -4.20 -7.19 9.41
C LEU A 325 -4.48 -5.87 8.68
N ALA A 326 -5.57 -5.80 7.91
CA ALA A 326 -6.10 -4.56 7.30
C ALA A 326 -7.54 -4.83 6.81
N LYS A 327 -7.95 -4.24 5.68
CA LYS A 327 -9.21 -4.51 4.95
C LYS A 327 -10.44 -4.57 5.84
N ALA A 328 -10.86 -5.77 6.23
CA ALA A 328 -12.05 -5.99 7.07
C ALA A 328 -11.89 -5.44 8.50
N LEU A 329 -10.67 -5.08 8.95
CA LEU A 329 -10.45 -4.50 10.27
C LEU A 329 -11.35 -3.30 10.57
N SER A 330 -11.53 -2.36 9.63
CA SER A 330 -12.49 -1.24 9.71
C SER A 330 -13.68 -1.40 8.77
N SER A 331 -13.83 -2.58 8.13
CA SER A 331 -14.70 -2.78 6.97
C SER A 331 -14.51 -1.71 5.87
N ALA A 332 -13.29 -1.19 5.74
CA ALA A 332 -12.91 -0.13 4.80
C ALA A 332 -13.55 1.25 5.01
N TYR A 333 -14.24 1.51 6.13
CA TYR A 333 -14.88 2.83 6.35
C TYR A 333 -13.83 3.93 6.49
N VAL A 334 -12.63 3.57 6.95
CA VAL A 334 -11.46 4.41 7.10
C VAL A 334 -10.19 3.55 6.95
N PRO A 335 -9.10 4.06 6.36
CA PRO A 335 -7.84 3.32 6.21
C PRO A 335 -7.24 2.90 7.56
N ILE A 336 -6.88 1.62 7.69
CA ILE A 336 -6.13 1.07 8.82
C ILE A 336 -5.43 -0.24 8.44
N GLY A 337 -4.27 -0.47 9.04
CA GLY A 337 -3.59 -1.75 9.10
C GLY A 337 -2.97 -1.98 10.48
N ALA A 338 -2.56 -3.21 10.75
CA ALA A 338 -1.89 -3.58 11.99
C ALA A 338 -0.93 -4.76 11.79
N THR A 339 0.14 -4.76 12.56
CA THR A 339 1.06 -5.90 12.73
C THR A 339 0.95 -6.40 14.17
N LEU A 340 0.52 -7.64 14.37
CA LEU A 340 0.62 -8.32 15.66
C LEU A 340 2.01 -8.96 15.76
N VAL A 341 2.59 -8.90 16.95
CA VAL A 341 3.96 -9.35 17.23
C VAL A 341 3.90 -10.28 18.43
N SER A 342 4.49 -11.47 18.28
CA SER A 342 4.64 -12.43 19.36
C SER A 342 5.49 -11.88 20.53
N PRO A 343 5.28 -12.37 21.78
CA PRO A 343 6.09 -11.97 22.92
C PRO A 343 7.60 -12.13 22.67
N GLU A 344 8.01 -13.22 22.04
CA GLU A 344 9.42 -13.55 21.79
C GLU A 344 10.14 -12.48 20.94
N ILE A 345 9.45 -11.90 19.96
CA ILE A 345 10.00 -10.82 19.14
C ILE A 345 9.89 -9.49 19.87
N SER A 346 8.72 -9.20 20.44
CA SER A 346 8.46 -7.88 21.05
C SER A 346 9.33 -7.61 22.27
N ASP A 347 9.66 -8.61 23.07
CA ASP A 347 10.57 -8.48 24.23
C ASP A 347 11.99 -8.13 23.79
N VAL A 348 12.48 -8.73 22.69
CA VAL A 348 13.78 -8.41 22.10
C VAL A 348 13.79 -6.99 21.53
N VAL A 349 12.75 -6.62 20.79
CA VAL A 349 12.60 -5.26 20.24
C VAL A 349 12.62 -4.23 21.37
N HIS A 350 11.87 -4.49 22.46
CA HIS A 350 11.81 -3.62 23.62
C HIS A 350 13.17 -3.51 24.34
N SER A 351 13.80 -4.64 24.66
CA SER A 351 15.11 -4.70 25.31
C SER A 351 16.18 -3.92 24.52
N GLN A 352 16.20 -4.10 23.19
CA GLN A 352 17.14 -3.40 22.34
C GLN A 352 16.82 -1.91 22.21
N SER A 353 15.54 -1.54 22.14
CA SER A 353 15.11 -0.14 22.09
C SER A 353 15.47 0.60 23.36
N ASN A 354 15.35 -0.03 24.53
CA ASN A 354 15.79 0.54 25.81
C ASN A 354 17.31 0.75 25.85
N LYS A 355 18.09 -0.17 25.28
CA LYS A 355 19.56 -0.03 25.19
C LYS A 355 19.99 1.11 24.26
N ILE A 356 19.26 1.33 23.16
CA ILE A 356 19.55 2.40 22.19
C ILE A 356 18.94 3.74 22.64
N GLY A 357 17.92 3.70 23.50
CA GLY A 357 17.21 4.87 24.02
C GLY A 357 15.91 5.22 23.29
N PHE A 358 15.60 4.58 22.15
CA PHE A 358 14.35 4.80 21.41
C PHE A 358 14.10 3.71 20.34
N PHE A 359 12.82 3.47 20.01
CA PHE A 359 12.39 2.67 18.85
C PHE A 359 11.97 3.59 17.69
N ALA A 360 12.86 3.76 16.70
CA ALA A 360 12.70 4.73 15.61
C ALA A 360 11.93 4.20 14.40
N HIS A 361 10.70 3.72 14.62
CA HIS A 361 9.78 3.30 13.55
C HIS A 361 8.36 3.74 13.86
N GLY A 362 7.70 4.39 12.90
CA GLY A 362 6.35 4.92 13.07
C GLY A 362 5.89 5.74 11.86
N PHE A 363 4.60 5.64 11.53
CA PHE A 363 3.99 6.46 10.49
C PHE A 363 3.24 7.64 11.11
N THR A 364 3.10 8.74 10.39
CA THR A 364 2.36 9.93 10.86
C THR A 364 0.98 9.56 11.41
N TYR A 365 0.26 8.71 10.69
CA TYR A 365 -1.10 8.32 11.00
C TYR A 365 -1.21 6.99 11.79
N SER A 366 -0.09 6.43 12.26
CA SER A 366 -0.11 5.19 13.06
C SER A 366 -1.01 5.33 14.29
N GLY A 367 -1.97 4.42 14.43
CA GLY A 367 -2.95 4.47 15.52
C GLY A 367 -3.91 5.66 15.39
N HIS A 368 -4.32 6.02 14.17
CA HIS A 368 -5.26 7.12 13.96
C HIS A 368 -6.54 6.93 14.80
N PRO A 369 -6.93 7.89 15.66
CA PRO A 369 -8.05 7.70 16.60
C PRO A 369 -9.37 7.30 15.94
N VAL A 370 -9.76 8.01 14.86
CA VAL A 370 -10.96 7.68 14.07
C VAL A 370 -10.89 6.27 13.50
N SER A 371 -9.77 5.90 12.86
CA SER A 371 -9.56 4.55 12.34
C SER A 371 -9.69 3.47 13.40
N CYS A 372 -9.12 3.70 14.59
CA CYS A 372 -9.18 2.74 15.68
C CYS A 372 -10.58 2.63 16.29
N ALA A 373 -11.30 3.75 16.44
CA ALA A 373 -12.67 3.76 16.94
C ALA A 373 -13.63 3.01 16.01
N VAL A 374 -13.50 3.21 14.69
CA VAL A 374 -14.30 2.48 13.69
C VAL A 374 -13.95 1.00 13.67
N ALA A 375 -12.66 0.65 13.76
CA ALA A 375 -12.24 -0.74 13.85
C ALA A 375 -12.80 -1.43 15.09
N LEU A 376 -12.72 -0.80 16.27
CA LEU A 376 -13.33 -1.32 17.51
C LEU A 376 -14.83 -1.59 17.33
N GLU A 377 -15.55 -0.68 16.70
CA GLU A 377 -16.99 -0.88 16.46
C GLU A 377 -17.25 -2.02 15.45
N ALA A 378 -16.41 -2.18 14.42
CA ALA A 378 -16.47 -3.32 13.51
C ALA A 378 -16.24 -4.65 14.25
N LEU A 379 -15.26 -4.72 15.15
CA LEU A 379 -14.98 -5.90 15.97
C LEU A 379 -16.16 -6.28 16.87
N LYS A 380 -16.84 -5.29 17.47
CA LYS A 380 -18.08 -5.53 18.23
C LYS A 380 -19.18 -6.11 17.34
N ILE A 381 -19.39 -5.54 16.15
CA ILE A 381 -20.39 -6.06 15.19
C ILE A 381 -20.06 -7.50 14.80
N TYR A 382 -18.79 -7.83 14.53
CA TYR A 382 -18.37 -9.19 14.20
C TYR A 382 -18.71 -10.20 15.30
N ARG A 383 -18.51 -9.82 16.56
CA ARG A 383 -18.85 -10.64 17.72
C ARG A 383 -20.36 -10.76 17.94
N GLU A 384 -21.07 -9.64 17.98
CA GLU A 384 -22.52 -9.60 18.25
C GLU A 384 -23.34 -10.31 17.17
N ARG A 385 -22.97 -10.17 15.90
CA ARG A 385 -23.63 -10.86 14.77
C ARG A 385 -23.09 -12.27 14.53
N ASN A 386 -22.09 -12.70 15.28
CA ASN A 386 -21.38 -13.96 15.11
C ASN A 386 -21.04 -14.24 13.64
N ILE A 387 -20.35 -13.30 13.00
CA ILE A 387 -20.07 -13.34 11.56
C ILE A 387 -19.41 -14.65 11.10
N PRO A 388 -18.42 -15.23 11.81
CA PRO A 388 -17.88 -16.53 11.42
C PRO A 388 -18.95 -17.65 11.35
N ALA A 389 -19.89 -17.70 12.30
CA ALA A 389 -20.98 -18.69 12.27
C ALA A 389 -21.98 -18.43 11.14
N HIS A 390 -22.32 -17.16 10.90
CA HIS A 390 -23.17 -16.78 9.76
C HIS A 390 -22.53 -17.17 8.42
N VAL A 391 -21.23 -16.90 8.24
CA VAL A 391 -20.48 -17.32 7.05
C VAL A 391 -20.49 -18.86 6.90
N LYS A 392 -20.26 -19.61 7.99
CA LYS A 392 -20.38 -21.08 7.98
C LYS A 392 -21.77 -21.57 7.57
N GLN A 393 -22.83 -20.84 7.90
CA GLN A 393 -24.19 -21.19 7.53
C GLN A 393 -24.47 -20.97 6.04
N ILE A 394 -24.05 -19.84 5.46
CA ILE A 394 -24.42 -19.48 4.07
C ILE A 394 -23.44 -19.98 3.02
N SER A 395 -22.17 -20.17 3.38
CA SER A 395 -21.11 -20.55 2.43
C SER A 395 -21.32 -21.90 1.73
N PRO A 396 -21.90 -22.96 2.35
CA PRO A 396 -22.16 -24.21 1.64
C PRO A 396 -23.08 -23.99 0.43
N ARG A 397 -24.16 -23.23 0.59
CA ARG A 397 -25.07 -22.92 -0.52
C ARG A 397 -24.36 -22.16 -1.64
N PHE A 398 -23.52 -21.18 -1.29
CA PHE A 398 -22.75 -20.43 -2.27
C PHE A 398 -21.79 -21.34 -3.04
N GLN A 399 -20.97 -22.12 -2.32
CA GLN A 399 -19.97 -23.00 -2.91
C GLN A 399 -20.60 -24.11 -3.76
N GLU A 400 -21.59 -24.82 -3.23
CA GLU A 400 -22.30 -25.89 -3.94
C GLU A 400 -23.09 -25.34 -5.13
N GLY A 401 -23.68 -24.15 -4.98
CA GLY A 401 -24.42 -23.48 -6.04
C GLY A 401 -23.55 -23.15 -7.25
N ILE A 402 -22.32 -22.67 -7.03
CA ILE A 402 -21.37 -22.42 -8.14
C ILE A 402 -20.78 -23.74 -8.66
N LYS A 403 -20.40 -24.67 -7.76
CA LYS A 403 -19.86 -25.99 -8.15
C LYS A 403 -20.85 -26.83 -8.96
N ALA A 404 -22.16 -26.61 -8.82
CA ALA A 404 -23.18 -27.25 -9.65
C ALA A 404 -22.97 -26.98 -11.16
N PHE A 405 -22.29 -25.90 -11.52
CA PHE A 405 -21.95 -25.57 -12.91
C PHE A 405 -20.63 -26.18 -13.40
N ALA A 406 -19.89 -26.92 -12.58
CA ALA A 406 -18.62 -27.55 -12.97
C ALA A 406 -18.74 -28.52 -14.16
N GLY A 407 -19.96 -28.95 -14.51
CA GLY A 407 -20.29 -29.70 -15.72
C GLY A 407 -20.06 -28.91 -17.02
N SER A 408 -20.12 -27.58 -16.97
CA SER A 408 -19.93 -26.67 -18.12
C SER A 408 -18.68 -26.99 -18.94
N SER A 409 -18.78 -26.81 -20.26
CA SER A 409 -17.69 -27.11 -21.20
C SER A 409 -16.57 -26.08 -21.21
N ILE A 410 -16.78 -24.93 -20.55
CA ILE A 410 -15.82 -23.81 -20.50
C ILE A 410 -15.18 -23.63 -19.12
N ILE A 411 -15.72 -24.29 -18.08
CA ILE A 411 -15.15 -24.24 -16.73
C ILE A 411 -14.07 -25.32 -16.59
N GLY A 412 -12.87 -24.89 -16.23
CA GLY A 412 -11.76 -25.77 -15.86
C GLY A 412 -11.83 -26.18 -14.39
N GLU A 413 -11.83 -25.21 -13.49
CA GLU A 413 -11.82 -25.44 -12.04
C GLU A 413 -12.81 -24.49 -11.33
N THR A 414 -13.39 -24.95 -10.23
CA THR A 414 -14.06 -24.10 -9.24
C THR A 414 -13.53 -24.44 -7.85
N ARG A 415 -12.99 -23.43 -7.16
CA ARG A 415 -12.27 -23.58 -5.88
C ARG A 415 -12.63 -22.47 -4.90
N GLY A 416 -12.35 -22.70 -3.61
CA GLY A 416 -12.52 -21.67 -2.58
C GLY A 416 -12.91 -22.21 -1.21
N VAL A 417 -12.93 -21.31 -0.23
CA VAL A 417 -13.18 -21.58 1.20
C VAL A 417 -13.99 -20.42 1.79
N GLY A 418 -14.98 -20.73 2.64
CA GLY A 418 -15.95 -19.76 3.14
C GLY A 418 -16.62 -18.99 2.01
N LEU A 419 -16.62 -17.65 2.09
CA LEU A 419 -17.13 -16.77 1.04
C LEU A 419 -16.08 -16.37 0.00
N LEU A 420 -14.85 -16.87 0.06
CA LEU A 420 -13.82 -16.61 -0.93
C LEU A 420 -13.85 -17.73 -1.99
N LEU A 421 -14.25 -17.43 -3.22
CA LEU A 421 -14.44 -18.42 -4.29
C LEU A 421 -13.84 -17.93 -5.62
N ALA A 422 -13.32 -18.85 -6.42
CA ALA A 422 -12.94 -18.59 -7.80
C ALA A 422 -13.39 -19.69 -8.78
N THR A 423 -13.61 -19.26 -10.02
CA THR A 423 -13.81 -20.13 -11.19
C THR A 423 -12.74 -19.81 -12.22
N GLU A 424 -12.04 -20.82 -12.70
CA GLU A 424 -11.07 -20.72 -13.79
C GLU A 424 -11.67 -21.28 -15.09
N PHE A 425 -11.58 -20.53 -16.18
CA PHE A 425 -12.03 -20.97 -17.50
C PHE A 425 -10.89 -21.63 -18.28
N ALA A 426 -11.16 -22.80 -18.87
CA ALA A 426 -10.18 -23.53 -19.66
C ALA A 426 -10.85 -24.35 -20.76
N ASN A 427 -10.14 -24.54 -21.87
CA ASN A 427 -10.56 -25.40 -22.96
C ASN A 427 -10.31 -26.87 -22.51
N ASN A 428 -11.30 -27.75 -22.65
CA ASN A 428 -11.20 -29.18 -22.27
C ASN A 428 -10.91 -29.49 -20.80
N LYS A 429 -11.24 -28.58 -19.86
CA LYS A 429 -11.07 -28.82 -18.42
C LYS A 429 -9.65 -29.19 -18.01
N SER A 430 -8.65 -28.60 -18.66
CA SER A 430 -7.24 -28.85 -18.36
C SER A 430 -6.54 -27.53 -18.08
N PRO A 431 -5.74 -27.42 -17.00
CA PRO A 431 -4.91 -26.24 -16.75
C PRO A 431 -3.88 -26.00 -17.88
N ASN A 432 -3.57 -27.05 -18.65
CA ASN A 432 -2.59 -27.02 -19.74
C ASN A 432 -3.23 -26.71 -21.11
N ASP A 433 -4.54 -26.45 -21.16
CA ASP A 433 -5.26 -26.06 -22.37
C ASP A 433 -6.13 -24.83 -22.09
N PRO A 434 -5.51 -23.66 -21.82
CA PRO A 434 -6.26 -22.41 -21.61
C PRO A 434 -6.94 -21.96 -22.91
N PHE A 435 -7.98 -21.14 -22.79
CA PHE A 435 -8.55 -20.49 -23.96
C PHE A 435 -7.54 -19.51 -24.58
N PRO A 436 -7.64 -19.22 -25.89
CA PRO A 436 -6.86 -18.13 -26.49
C PRO A 436 -7.15 -16.80 -25.77
N VAL A 437 -6.10 -16.08 -25.38
CA VAL A 437 -6.20 -14.83 -24.60
C VAL A 437 -7.09 -13.81 -25.32
N GLU A 438 -7.04 -13.78 -26.65
CA GLU A 438 -7.86 -12.91 -27.50
C GLU A 438 -9.38 -13.17 -27.39
N TRP A 439 -9.80 -14.34 -26.88
CA TRP A 439 -11.22 -14.63 -26.68
C TRP A 439 -11.77 -13.94 -25.44
N GLY A 440 -10.93 -13.64 -24.45
CA GLY A 440 -11.31 -12.92 -23.24
C GLY A 440 -12.51 -13.54 -22.52
N VAL A 441 -12.52 -14.86 -22.34
CA VAL A 441 -13.70 -15.59 -21.83
C VAL A 441 -14.13 -15.09 -20.45
N ALA A 442 -13.18 -14.85 -19.54
CA ALA A 442 -13.47 -14.29 -18.22
C ALA A 442 -14.01 -12.85 -18.31
N GLN A 443 -13.52 -12.04 -19.25
CA GLN A 443 -14.01 -10.68 -19.49
C GLN A 443 -15.44 -10.69 -20.04
N ILE A 444 -15.76 -11.62 -20.95
CA ILE A 444 -17.13 -11.85 -21.45
C ILE A 444 -18.04 -12.22 -20.27
N PHE A 445 -17.64 -13.20 -19.46
CA PHE A 445 -18.41 -13.61 -18.29
C PHE A 445 -18.65 -12.43 -17.32
N GLY A 446 -17.61 -11.65 -17.02
CA GLY A 446 -17.72 -10.48 -16.16
C GLY A 446 -18.65 -9.40 -16.74
N ALA A 447 -18.64 -9.21 -18.06
CA ALA A 447 -19.57 -8.30 -18.74
C ALA A 447 -21.02 -8.81 -18.66
N GLU A 448 -21.25 -10.11 -18.83
CA GLU A 448 -22.58 -10.72 -18.71
C GLU A 448 -23.13 -10.68 -17.28
N CYS A 449 -22.26 -10.84 -16.27
CA CYS A 449 -22.62 -10.60 -14.87
C CYS A 449 -23.03 -9.14 -14.64
N LYS A 450 -22.22 -8.19 -15.13
CA LYS A 450 -22.50 -6.75 -14.98
C LYS A 450 -23.84 -6.37 -15.62
N LYS A 451 -24.14 -6.86 -16.83
CA LYS A 451 -25.43 -6.64 -17.51
C LYS A 451 -26.63 -7.10 -16.66
N ARG A 452 -26.43 -8.12 -15.83
CA ARG A 452 -27.45 -8.71 -14.94
C ARG A 452 -27.41 -8.17 -13.51
N GLY A 453 -26.66 -7.09 -13.27
CA GLY A 453 -26.61 -6.44 -11.96
C GLY A 453 -25.68 -7.13 -10.95
N MET A 454 -24.60 -7.79 -11.40
CA MET A 454 -23.59 -8.40 -10.51
C MET A 454 -22.17 -7.99 -10.91
N LEU A 455 -21.37 -7.50 -9.96
CA LEU A 455 -19.97 -7.18 -10.20
C LEU A 455 -19.08 -8.31 -9.73
N VAL A 456 -18.14 -8.72 -10.57
CA VAL A 456 -17.15 -9.79 -10.30
C VAL A 456 -15.71 -9.31 -10.59
N LYS A 457 -14.71 -10.01 -10.03
CA LYS A 457 -13.30 -9.73 -10.30
C LYS A 457 -12.84 -10.63 -11.43
N VAL A 458 -12.28 -10.03 -12.49
CA VAL A 458 -11.61 -10.77 -13.55
C VAL A 458 -10.11 -10.74 -13.27
N VAL A 459 -9.48 -11.92 -13.24
CA VAL A 459 -8.03 -12.11 -13.01
C VAL A 459 -7.50 -13.06 -14.07
N GLY A 460 -6.94 -12.53 -15.16
CA GLY A 460 -6.57 -13.37 -16.31
C GLY A 460 -7.81 -14.10 -16.86
N ASP A 461 -7.75 -15.44 -16.85
CA ASP A 461 -8.83 -16.35 -17.27
C ASP A 461 -9.73 -16.80 -16.12
N GLU A 462 -9.65 -16.13 -14.97
CA GLU A 462 -10.35 -16.49 -13.74
C GLU A 462 -11.32 -15.42 -13.28
N ILE A 463 -12.37 -15.86 -12.58
CA ILE A 463 -13.31 -15.02 -11.87
C ILE A 463 -13.13 -15.27 -10.38
N ALA A 464 -12.86 -14.22 -9.62
CA ALA A 464 -12.83 -14.29 -8.16
C ALA A 464 -14.01 -13.51 -7.56
N MET A 465 -14.63 -14.11 -6.54
CA MET A 465 -15.77 -13.59 -5.81
C MET A 465 -15.50 -13.66 -4.30
N SER A 466 -15.92 -12.62 -3.61
CA SER A 466 -15.86 -12.46 -2.17
C SER A 466 -16.90 -11.44 -1.71
N PRO A 467 -18.17 -11.84 -1.64
CA PRO A 467 -19.24 -10.97 -1.20
C PRO A 467 -19.06 -10.46 0.25
N PRO A 468 -19.81 -9.42 0.65
CA PRO A 468 -19.86 -8.98 2.04
C PRO A 468 -20.26 -10.12 2.97
N LEU A 469 -19.70 -10.13 4.18
CA LEU A 469 -19.91 -11.20 5.15
C LEU A 469 -21.33 -11.20 5.71
N ILE A 470 -22.06 -10.09 5.56
CA ILE A 470 -23.44 -9.91 6.03
C ILE A 470 -24.50 -10.42 5.03
N MET A 471 -24.07 -10.99 3.89
CA MET A 471 -24.98 -11.41 2.84
C MET A 471 -26.02 -12.42 3.36
N SER A 472 -27.27 -12.26 2.95
CA SER A 472 -28.36 -13.17 3.28
C SER A 472 -28.38 -14.39 2.36
N GLN A 473 -29.02 -15.48 2.81
CA GLN A 473 -29.25 -16.67 1.98
C GLN A 473 -29.95 -16.33 0.65
N ARG A 474 -30.93 -15.41 0.67
CA ARG A 474 -31.66 -14.98 -0.53
C ARG A 474 -30.75 -14.27 -1.53
N GLU A 475 -29.82 -13.44 -1.05
CA GLU A 475 -28.83 -12.79 -1.91
C GLU A 475 -27.84 -13.81 -2.49
N VAL A 476 -27.44 -14.83 -1.72
CA VAL A 476 -26.64 -15.95 -2.22
C VAL A 476 -27.38 -16.70 -3.33
N ASP A 477 -28.67 -16.99 -3.17
CA ASP A 477 -29.47 -17.63 -4.21
C ASP A 477 -29.56 -16.77 -5.49
N GLY A 478 -29.76 -15.45 -5.32
CA GLY A 478 -29.75 -14.50 -6.43
C GLY A 478 -28.41 -14.45 -7.16
N LEU A 479 -27.30 -14.45 -6.41
CA LEU A 479 -25.94 -14.52 -6.96
C LEU A 479 -25.76 -15.77 -7.82
N VAL A 480 -26.09 -16.96 -7.28
CA VAL A 480 -25.96 -18.23 -7.99
C VAL A 480 -26.82 -18.25 -9.26
N SER A 481 -28.02 -17.67 -9.22
CA SER A 481 -28.89 -17.53 -10.40
C SER A 481 -28.23 -16.67 -11.48
N ILE A 482 -27.75 -15.47 -11.13
CA ILE A 482 -27.10 -14.55 -12.07
C ILE A 482 -25.84 -15.20 -12.66
N TYR A 483 -25.06 -15.90 -11.84
CA TYR A 483 -23.88 -16.64 -12.28
C TYR A 483 -24.24 -17.66 -13.37
N GLY A 484 -25.27 -18.48 -13.15
CA GLY A 484 -25.71 -19.50 -14.11
C GLY A 484 -26.19 -18.90 -15.44
N GLU A 485 -26.95 -17.81 -15.38
CA GLU A 485 -27.40 -17.10 -16.58
C GLU A 485 -26.25 -16.45 -17.36
N ALA A 486 -25.29 -15.85 -16.66
CA ALA A 486 -24.09 -15.28 -17.27
C ALA A 486 -23.21 -16.36 -17.88
N LEU A 487 -23.09 -17.52 -17.22
CA LEU A 487 -22.34 -18.66 -17.73
C LEU A 487 -22.93 -19.16 -19.04
N LYS A 488 -24.25 -19.35 -19.09
CA LYS A 488 -24.94 -19.80 -20.31
C LYS A 488 -24.71 -18.85 -21.49
N ALA A 489 -24.84 -17.54 -21.27
CA ALA A 489 -24.56 -16.54 -22.30
C ALA A 489 -23.08 -16.56 -22.75
N THR A 490 -22.17 -16.81 -21.82
CA THR A 490 -20.74 -16.95 -22.12
C THR A 490 -20.46 -18.20 -22.95
N GLU A 491 -21.09 -19.34 -22.63
CA GLU A 491 -20.97 -20.57 -23.42
C GLU A 491 -21.46 -20.39 -24.85
N GLU A 492 -22.60 -19.72 -25.04
CA GLU A 492 -23.13 -19.37 -26.37
C GLU A 492 -22.11 -18.54 -27.16
N ARG A 493 -21.51 -17.53 -26.52
CA ARG A 493 -20.48 -16.70 -27.17
C ARG A 493 -19.21 -17.47 -27.49
N VAL A 494 -18.76 -18.36 -26.60
CA VAL A 494 -17.59 -19.23 -26.85
C VAL A 494 -17.87 -20.20 -28.00
N ALA A 495 -19.10 -20.71 -28.13
CA ALA A 495 -19.49 -21.55 -29.25
C ALA A 495 -19.40 -20.78 -30.58
N GLU A 496 -19.85 -19.53 -30.62
CA GLU A 496 -19.70 -18.65 -31.79
C GLU A 496 -18.22 -18.44 -32.15
N LEU A 497 -17.37 -18.14 -31.17
CA LEU A 497 -15.93 -17.96 -31.37
C LEU A 497 -15.26 -19.23 -31.92
N ARG A 498 -15.66 -20.42 -31.44
CA ARG A 498 -15.22 -21.71 -31.99
C ARG A 498 -15.63 -21.85 -33.46
N LEU A 499 -16.87 -21.51 -33.81
CA LEU A 499 -17.38 -21.52 -35.19
C LEU A 499 -16.62 -20.54 -36.10
N GLU A 500 -16.34 -19.33 -35.62
CA GLU A 500 -15.54 -18.32 -36.33
C GLU A 500 -14.12 -18.84 -36.59
N LEU A 501 -13.46 -19.42 -35.59
CA LEU A 501 -12.14 -20.03 -35.74
C LEU A 501 -12.16 -21.18 -36.75
N CYS A 502 -13.15 -22.08 -36.69
CA CYS A 502 -13.31 -23.16 -37.66
C CYS A 502 -13.46 -22.61 -39.09
N LYS A 503 -14.29 -21.57 -39.30
CA LYS A 503 -14.45 -20.93 -40.61
C LYS A 503 -13.15 -20.30 -41.10
N MET A 504 -12.39 -19.64 -40.23
CA MET A 504 -11.09 -19.05 -40.57
C MET A 504 -10.06 -20.13 -40.95
N VAL A 505 -10.01 -21.25 -40.21
CA VAL A 505 -9.10 -22.37 -40.50
C VAL A 505 -9.47 -23.03 -41.82
N ILE A 506 -10.76 -23.27 -42.09
CA ILE A 506 -11.24 -23.81 -43.37
C ILE A 506 -10.92 -22.86 -44.51
N ALA A 507 -11.17 -21.55 -44.36
CA ALA A 507 -10.85 -20.55 -45.38
C ALA A 507 -9.35 -20.47 -45.66
N ARG A 508 -8.50 -20.52 -44.63
CA ARG A 508 -7.02 -20.59 -44.78
C ARG A 508 -6.56 -21.91 -45.40
N GLY A 509 -7.23 -23.01 -45.09
CA GLY A 509 -6.99 -24.32 -45.70
C GLY A 509 -7.33 -24.34 -47.19
N LEU A 510 -8.47 -23.76 -47.58
CA LEU A 510 -8.91 -23.61 -48.96
C LEU A 510 -8.01 -22.66 -49.77
N LEU A 511 -7.53 -21.58 -49.15
CA LEU A 511 -6.56 -20.66 -49.77
C LEU A 511 -5.19 -21.32 -49.98
N ARG A 512 -4.78 -22.25 -49.11
CA ARG A 512 -3.55 -23.03 -49.28
C ARG A 512 -3.71 -24.18 -50.29
N SER A 513 -4.90 -24.76 -50.43
CA SER A 513 -5.17 -25.82 -51.42
C SER A 513 -5.35 -25.32 -52.85
N ASN A 514 -5.43 -24.01 -53.08
CA ASN A 514 -5.42 -23.42 -54.43
C ASN A 514 -3.99 -23.24 -55.01
N ALA A 515 -2.95 -23.69 -54.31
CA ALA A 515 -1.63 -23.92 -54.87
C ALA A 515 -1.40 -25.43 -55.00
N SER A 516 -1.46 -25.92 -56.24
CA SER A 516 -1.30 -27.31 -56.70
C SER A 516 -2.54 -28.23 -56.61
N SER A 517 -2.99 -28.64 -57.80
CA SER A 517 -4.05 -29.58 -58.09
C SER A 517 -3.68 -31.03 -57.74
N SER A 518 -4.56 -31.76 -57.08
CA SER A 518 -5.25 -32.93 -57.66
C SER A 518 -6.19 -33.63 -56.66
N SER A 519 -7.26 -34.11 -57.26
CA SER A 519 -8.40 -34.90 -56.80
C SER A 519 -8.23 -35.94 -55.69
N SER A 520 -9.35 -36.14 -54.98
CA SER A 520 -9.85 -37.34 -54.28
C SER A 520 -9.25 -37.71 -52.92
N GLN A 521 -9.83 -37.15 -51.85
CA GLN A 521 -10.14 -37.83 -50.57
C GLN A 521 -10.78 -36.82 -49.61
N ALA A 522 -12.06 -36.52 -49.80
CA ALA A 522 -12.82 -35.63 -48.92
C ALA A 522 -14.27 -36.11 -48.75
N ILE A 523 -14.45 -37.40 -48.43
CA ILE A 523 -15.71 -37.93 -47.89
C ILE A 523 -15.31 -39.05 -46.93
N ASN A 524 -15.17 -38.71 -45.65
CA ASN A 524 -15.34 -39.60 -44.48
C ASN A 524 -14.71 -38.94 -43.24
N LEU A 525 -15.39 -37.97 -42.63
CA LEU A 525 -15.35 -37.77 -41.17
C LEU A 525 -16.45 -36.78 -40.74
N LEU A 526 -17.70 -37.20 -40.90
CA LEU A 526 -18.85 -36.48 -40.36
C LEU A 526 -19.94 -37.52 -40.05
N LYS A 527 -19.94 -37.98 -38.79
CA LYS A 527 -21.05 -38.67 -38.09
C LYS A 527 -20.54 -39.12 -36.72
N TYR A 528 -20.88 -38.38 -35.66
CA TYR A 528 -21.79 -38.85 -34.60
C TYR A 528 -21.87 -37.83 -33.45
N VAL A 529 -23.09 -37.36 -33.17
CA VAL A 529 -23.50 -36.62 -31.98
C VAL A 529 -24.72 -37.35 -31.41
N THR A 530 -24.66 -37.61 -30.10
CA THR A 530 -25.74 -37.90 -29.12
C THR A 530 -26.63 -39.12 -29.24
N SER A 531 -26.64 -39.93 -28.16
CA SER A 531 -27.88 -40.32 -27.48
C SER A 531 -27.65 -40.60 -25.97
N THR A 532 -28.61 -40.16 -25.18
CA THR A 532 -28.83 -40.35 -23.74
C THR A 532 -29.53 -41.69 -23.45
N GLY A 533 -29.43 -42.24 -22.22
CA GLY A 533 -30.36 -43.27 -21.75
C GLY A 533 -29.91 -44.21 -20.60
N SER A 534 -29.97 -43.70 -19.36
CA SER A 534 -30.35 -44.30 -18.06
C SER A 534 -30.53 -45.82 -17.78
N LEU A 535 -30.10 -46.18 -16.54
CA LEU A 535 -30.78 -46.93 -15.43
C LEU A 535 -30.47 -48.43 -15.09
N GLN A 536 -30.02 -48.57 -13.83
CA GLN A 536 -30.45 -49.48 -12.72
C GLN A 536 -29.86 -50.90 -12.46
N GLY A 537 -29.58 -51.14 -11.17
CA GLY A 537 -29.66 -52.44 -10.46
C GLY A 537 -28.49 -52.77 -9.51
N HIS A 538 -28.55 -52.39 -8.22
CA HIS A 538 -28.71 -53.28 -7.02
C HIS A 538 -27.43 -54.02 -6.57
N THR A 539 -26.99 -54.10 -5.29
CA THR A 539 -27.69 -54.36 -4.00
C THR A 539 -26.74 -54.12 -2.78
N GLN A 540 -27.30 -53.59 -1.66
CA GLN A 540 -27.22 -54.00 -0.21
C GLN A 540 -25.88 -54.51 0.41
N ASN A 541 -25.47 -54.27 1.67
CA ASN A 541 -26.17 -54.03 2.96
C ASN A 541 -25.18 -53.73 4.14
N LEU A 542 -25.64 -53.00 5.19
CA LEU A 542 -25.43 -53.16 6.66
C LEU A 542 -24.02 -52.89 7.29
N CYS A 543 -23.78 -52.33 8.49
CA CYS A 543 -24.56 -52.01 9.71
C CYS A 543 -23.82 -50.97 10.62
N ASP A 544 -24.61 -50.09 11.25
CA ASP A 544 -24.68 -49.63 12.66
C ASP A 544 -23.51 -49.24 13.61
N ALA A 545 -23.78 -48.11 14.28
CA ALA A 545 -23.63 -47.75 15.71
C ALA A 545 -22.29 -47.24 16.28
N SER A 546 -22.26 -45.99 16.74
CA SER A 546 -22.75 -45.60 18.07
C SER A 546 -22.42 -44.15 18.45
N THR A 547 -23.38 -43.52 19.12
CA THR A 547 -23.37 -42.20 19.77
C THR A 547 -22.65 -42.24 21.12
N ARG A 548 -21.93 -41.15 21.48
CA ARG A 548 -21.79 -40.70 22.89
C ARG A 548 -21.72 -39.17 22.99
N HIS A 549 -22.66 -38.61 23.74
CA HIS A 549 -22.59 -37.30 24.38
C HIS A 549 -21.99 -37.44 25.79
N PHE A 550 -21.20 -36.46 26.24
CA PHE A 550 -21.10 -35.96 27.63
C PHE A 550 -20.35 -34.61 27.54
N SER A 551 -21.04 -33.47 27.71
CA SER A 551 -21.35 -32.76 28.96
C SER A 551 -20.22 -31.83 29.43
N SER A 552 -20.65 -30.62 29.72
CA SER A 552 -19.94 -29.39 30.09
C SER A 552 -19.37 -29.36 31.52
N VAL A 553 -18.92 -28.15 31.90
CA VAL A 553 -18.71 -27.55 33.25
C VAL A 553 -17.21 -27.53 33.68
N PRO A 554 -16.74 -26.55 34.50
CA PRO A 554 -16.38 -25.15 34.18
C PRO A 554 -14.94 -24.80 34.63
N SER A 555 -14.54 -23.55 34.41
CA SER A 555 -13.27 -22.94 34.83
C SER A 555 -13.04 -22.87 36.36
N PRO A 556 -11.78 -22.90 36.82
CA PRO A 556 -11.40 -22.29 38.08
C PRO A 556 -10.50 -21.05 37.86
N GLN A 557 -10.91 -19.95 38.48
CA GLN A 557 -10.06 -18.81 38.79
C GLN A 557 -8.98 -19.22 39.81
N SER A 558 -7.78 -18.66 39.67
CA SER A 558 -6.89 -18.47 40.82
C SER A 558 -6.05 -17.21 40.66
N ASN A 559 -6.20 -16.31 41.63
CA ASN A 559 -5.35 -15.16 41.89
C ASN A 559 -3.94 -15.62 42.32
N SER A 560 -2.90 -14.94 41.81
CA SER A 560 -1.71 -14.60 42.59
C SER A 560 -0.87 -13.52 41.89
N THR A 561 -0.32 -12.66 42.74
CA THR A 561 0.44 -11.42 42.55
C THR A 561 1.83 -11.57 41.92
N GLU A 562 2.16 -10.59 41.07
CA GLU A 562 3.46 -9.94 40.73
C GLU A 562 4.79 -10.73 40.74
N GLU A 563 5.49 -10.73 39.60
CA GLU A 563 6.73 -9.93 39.37
C GLU A 563 7.22 -9.97 37.89
N ASN A 564 7.38 -8.77 37.31
CA ASN A 564 8.28 -8.32 36.23
C ASN A 564 8.33 -8.97 34.83
N GLY A 565 7.37 -8.56 34.00
CA GLY A 565 7.41 -8.49 32.52
C GLY A 565 6.40 -7.42 32.06
N PHE A 566 6.60 -6.78 30.89
CA PHE A 566 5.86 -5.58 30.42
C PHE A 566 4.32 -5.77 30.45
N LYS A 567 3.65 -5.39 31.54
CA LYS A 567 2.17 -5.45 31.73
C LYS A 567 1.47 -4.09 31.58
N GLY A 568 1.99 -3.18 30.75
CA GLY A 568 1.49 -1.80 30.66
C GLY A 568 0.35 -1.53 29.67
N HIS A 569 0.37 -2.14 28.47
CA HIS A 569 -0.66 -2.02 27.40
C HIS A 569 -0.33 -2.91 26.18
N GLY A 570 -1.28 -3.10 25.26
CA GLY A 570 -1.14 -3.95 24.07
C GLY A 570 -0.31 -3.39 22.89
N MET A 571 0.06 -2.11 22.85
CA MET A 571 0.85 -1.54 21.74
C MET A 571 2.38 -1.78 21.87
N LEU A 572 3.08 -1.90 20.73
CA LEU A 572 4.53 -2.19 20.64
C LEU A 572 5.44 -1.08 21.17
N ALA A 573 5.10 0.18 20.90
CA ALA A 573 5.79 1.31 21.50
C ALA A 573 5.23 1.58 22.91
N PRO A 574 6.07 1.95 23.91
CA PRO A 574 5.60 2.30 25.24
C PRO A 574 4.80 3.61 25.16
N PHE A 575 3.59 3.61 25.71
CA PHE A 575 2.72 4.78 25.79
C PHE A 575 2.11 4.93 27.17
N THR A 576 1.87 6.18 27.53
CA THR A 576 0.88 6.59 28.50
C THR A 576 -0.36 7.08 27.75
N ALA A 577 -1.56 6.73 28.22
CA ALA A 577 -2.79 7.29 27.66
C ALA A 577 -2.79 8.80 27.94
N GLY A 578 -2.91 9.63 26.90
CA GLY A 578 -2.59 11.04 27.02
C GLY A 578 -3.49 12.01 26.27
N TRP A 579 -4.35 11.57 25.34
CA TRP A 579 -5.20 12.51 24.57
C TRP A 579 -6.67 12.11 24.57
N GLN A 580 -7.54 13.08 24.83
CA GLN A 580 -8.98 12.89 24.92
C GLN A 580 -9.74 13.67 23.87
N SER A 581 -9.49 14.97 23.72
CA SER A 581 -10.24 15.84 22.82
C SER A 581 -9.42 17.01 22.29
N THR A 582 -9.96 17.74 21.32
CA THR A 582 -9.35 18.93 20.72
C THR A 582 -10.35 20.06 20.52
N ASP A 583 -9.87 21.29 20.57
CA ASP A 583 -10.63 22.47 20.19
C ASP A 583 -9.71 23.56 19.62
N GLY A 584 -9.89 23.91 18.34
CA GLY A 584 -9.07 24.88 17.64
C GLY A 584 -7.58 24.51 17.70
N SER A 585 -6.77 25.42 18.26
CA SER A 585 -5.34 25.27 18.48
C SER A 585 -4.98 24.48 19.75
N TYR A 586 -5.95 23.88 20.44
CA TYR A 586 -5.75 23.20 21.72
C TYR A 586 -6.08 21.72 21.69
N VAL A 587 -5.38 20.96 22.53
CA VAL A 587 -5.58 19.54 22.79
C VAL A 587 -5.78 19.34 24.29
N TYR A 588 -6.61 18.39 24.66
CA TYR A 588 -6.91 18.05 26.06
C TYR A 588 -6.49 16.61 26.33
N ASP A 589 -5.81 16.40 27.45
CA ASP A 589 -5.47 15.06 27.90
C ASP A 589 -6.65 14.34 28.57
N ILE A 590 -6.42 13.11 29.01
CA ILE A 590 -7.43 12.28 29.68
C ILE A 590 -7.87 12.82 31.05
N ASP A 591 -7.06 13.67 31.67
CA ASP A 591 -7.32 14.34 32.95
C ASP A 591 -8.00 15.70 32.74
N GLY A 592 -8.26 16.10 31.49
CA GLY A 592 -8.88 17.35 31.11
C GLY A 592 -7.95 18.56 31.11
N LYS A 593 -6.62 18.36 31.25
CA LYS A 593 -5.66 19.46 31.16
C LYS A 593 -5.58 19.95 29.72
N LYS A 594 -5.71 21.28 29.57
CA LYS A 594 -5.65 21.99 28.30
C LYS A 594 -4.19 22.26 27.90
N TYR A 595 -3.88 22.03 26.63
CA TYR A 595 -2.59 22.31 26.05
C TYR A 595 -2.72 23.09 24.74
N LEU A 596 -1.95 24.18 24.58
CA LEU A 596 -1.71 24.84 23.32
C LEU A 596 -0.82 23.94 22.43
N ASP A 597 -1.35 23.56 21.28
CA ASP A 597 -0.69 22.66 20.34
C ASP A 597 0.20 23.44 19.38
N SER A 598 1.48 23.57 19.73
CA SER A 598 2.46 24.17 18.81
C SER A 598 2.90 23.21 17.70
N LEU A 599 2.30 22.02 17.57
CA LEU A 599 2.68 20.97 16.62
C LEU A 599 1.65 20.67 15.55
N ALA A 600 0.39 21.07 15.72
CA ALA A 600 -0.69 20.61 14.87
C ALA A 600 -0.69 19.06 14.75
N GLY A 601 -0.69 18.37 15.90
CA GLY A 601 -0.45 16.93 15.98
C GLY A 601 0.99 16.60 15.59
N LEU A 602 1.21 16.18 14.35
CA LEU A 602 2.55 16.00 13.77
C LEU A 602 2.67 16.79 12.47
N TRP A 603 2.46 18.10 12.59
CA TRP A 603 2.49 19.11 11.53
C TRP A 603 1.38 18.93 10.50
N CYS A 604 0.23 18.39 10.92
CA CYS A 604 -0.79 17.88 10.02
C CYS A 604 -2.22 18.32 10.32
N THR A 605 -2.61 18.63 11.56
CA THR A 605 -3.93 19.22 11.88
C THR A 605 -3.95 20.73 11.59
N ALA A 606 -3.71 21.07 10.32
CA ALA A 606 -3.58 22.43 9.83
C ALA A 606 -4.81 23.33 10.15
N LEU A 607 -6.01 22.76 10.19
CA LEU A 607 -7.26 23.46 10.54
C LEU A 607 -7.67 23.26 12.01
N GLY A 608 -6.77 22.75 12.87
CA GLY A 608 -7.08 22.41 14.24
C GLY A 608 -8.01 21.19 14.36
N GLY A 609 -8.42 20.87 15.59
CA GLY A 609 -9.15 19.63 15.89
C GLY A 609 -10.67 19.74 16.04
N SER A 610 -11.28 20.88 15.67
CA SER A 610 -12.73 21.10 15.81
C SER A 610 -13.40 21.73 14.57
N GLU A 611 -12.95 21.42 13.36
CA GLU A 611 -13.52 21.94 12.11
C GLU A 611 -14.79 21.17 11.69
N PRO A 612 -16.01 21.72 11.90
CA PRO A 612 -17.25 21.00 11.65
C PRO A 612 -17.48 20.69 10.17
N ARG A 613 -16.93 21.49 9.24
CA ARG A 613 -17.07 21.25 7.80
C ARG A 613 -16.41 19.95 7.37
N LEU A 614 -15.24 19.63 7.92
CA LEU A 614 -14.54 18.37 7.64
C LEU A 614 -15.29 17.16 8.22
N VAL A 615 -15.83 17.29 9.43
CA VAL A 615 -16.65 16.23 10.05
C VAL A 615 -17.92 15.98 9.23
N LYS A 616 -18.57 17.06 8.77
CA LYS A 616 -19.75 16.97 7.90
C LYS A 616 -19.42 16.27 6.59
N ALA A 617 -18.35 16.68 5.90
CA ALA A 617 -17.92 16.06 4.64
C ALA A 617 -17.62 14.56 4.81
N ALA A 618 -16.93 14.18 5.90
CA ALA A 618 -16.69 12.78 6.23
C ALA A 618 -17.99 12.01 6.45
N THR A 619 -18.88 12.54 7.28
CA THR A 619 -20.14 11.89 7.68
C THR A 619 -21.08 11.70 6.49
N GLU A 620 -21.25 12.72 5.65
CA GLU A 620 -22.06 12.65 4.43
C GLU A 620 -21.51 11.60 3.45
N GLN A 621 -20.19 11.57 3.27
CA GLN A 621 -19.56 10.59 2.38
C GLN A 621 -19.63 9.16 2.95
N LEU A 622 -19.49 8.98 4.26
CA LEU A 622 -19.65 7.68 4.95
C LEU A 622 -21.08 7.12 4.80
N HIS A 623 -22.10 7.98 4.85
CA HIS A 623 -23.49 7.58 4.58
C HIS A 623 -23.76 7.26 3.11
N LYS A 624 -23.06 7.93 2.20
CA LYS A 624 -23.27 7.76 0.76
C LYS A 624 -22.51 6.55 0.22
N LEU A 625 -21.19 6.56 0.37
CA LEU A 625 -20.27 5.53 -0.09
C LEU A 625 -19.02 5.56 0.81
N PRO A 626 -18.98 4.74 1.87
CA PRO A 626 -17.81 4.67 2.75
C PRO A 626 -16.57 4.23 1.98
N PHE A 627 -16.71 3.27 1.05
CA PHE A 627 -15.59 2.77 0.28
C PHE A 627 -15.98 2.11 -1.05
N TYR A 628 -15.14 2.33 -2.06
CA TYR A 628 -14.98 1.48 -3.23
C TYR A 628 -13.57 1.67 -3.82
N HIS A 629 -13.05 0.66 -4.52
CA HIS A 629 -11.66 0.67 -5.02
C HIS A 629 -11.49 1.46 -6.33
N SER A 630 -10.27 1.94 -6.62
CA SER A 630 -9.92 2.61 -7.89
C SER A 630 -9.20 1.73 -8.94
N PHE A 631 -9.23 0.41 -8.78
CA PHE A 631 -8.59 -0.56 -9.69
C PHE A 631 -9.43 -0.82 -10.95
N TRP A 632 -8.74 -1.17 -12.05
CA TRP A 632 -9.32 -1.68 -13.31
C TRP A 632 -10.41 -0.77 -13.91
N ASN A 633 -10.09 0.51 -14.07
CA ASN A 633 -11.00 1.52 -14.62
C ASN A 633 -12.34 1.66 -13.86
N ARG A 634 -12.34 1.32 -12.57
CA ARG A 634 -13.41 1.69 -11.63
C ARG A 634 -12.91 2.85 -10.78
N THR A 635 -13.79 3.75 -10.39
CA THR A 635 -13.41 4.90 -9.57
C THR A 635 -14.62 5.46 -8.83
N THR A 636 -14.42 6.54 -8.10
CA THR A 636 -15.49 7.27 -7.42
C THR A 636 -15.43 8.74 -7.81
N LYS A 637 -16.55 9.45 -7.67
CA LYS A 637 -16.61 10.87 -7.98
C LYS A 637 -15.64 11.72 -7.11
N PRO A 638 -15.58 11.53 -5.78
CA PRO A 638 -14.64 12.29 -4.93
C PRO A 638 -13.17 12.15 -5.34
N SER A 639 -12.72 10.95 -5.77
CA SER A 639 -11.32 10.77 -6.19
C SER A 639 -10.99 11.51 -7.48
N LEU A 640 -11.93 11.54 -8.44
CA LEU A 640 -11.78 12.32 -9.67
C LEU A 640 -11.79 13.83 -9.41
N ASP A 641 -12.71 14.29 -8.56
CA ASP A 641 -12.86 15.71 -8.22
C ASP A 641 -11.61 16.22 -7.48
N LEU A 642 -11.09 15.46 -6.51
CA LEU A 642 -9.86 15.84 -5.78
C LEU A 642 -8.64 15.88 -6.72
N ALA A 643 -8.52 14.92 -7.64
CA ALA A 643 -7.41 14.90 -8.59
C ALA A 643 -7.44 16.16 -9.47
N LYS A 644 -8.62 16.58 -9.92
CA LYS A 644 -8.80 17.82 -10.67
C LYS A 644 -8.42 19.05 -9.85
N GLU A 645 -8.90 19.13 -8.61
CA GLU A 645 -8.63 20.27 -7.72
C GLU A 645 -7.13 20.45 -7.43
N LEU A 646 -6.42 19.35 -7.14
CA LEU A 646 -4.98 19.38 -6.88
C LEU A 646 -4.19 19.88 -8.10
N LEU A 647 -4.51 19.37 -9.30
CA LEU A 647 -3.86 19.81 -10.53
C LEU A 647 -4.14 21.29 -10.83
N SER A 648 -5.35 21.80 -10.56
CA SER A 648 -5.65 23.22 -10.75
C SER A 648 -5.01 24.13 -9.71
N MET A 649 -4.82 23.63 -8.48
CA MET A 649 -4.28 24.42 -7.37
C MET A 649 -2.74 24.56 -7.46
N PHE A 650 -2.05 23.57 -8.00
CA PHE A 650 -0.59 23.60 -8.11
C PHE A 650 -0.13 24.44 -9.32
N THR A 651 0.53 25.57 -9.06
CA THR A 651 0.90 26.54 -10.11
C THR A 651 2.40 26.64 -10.38
N ALA A 652 3.24 25.98 -9.58
CA ALA A 652 4.69 26.05 -9.76
C ALA A 652 5.14 25.51 -11.13
N ARG A 653 4.48 24.45 -11.63
CA ARG A 653 4.61 23.91 -13.00
C ARG A 653 3.30 23.21 -13.37
N GLU A 654 3.00 23.10 -14.67
CA GLU A 654 1.91 22.26 -15.16
C GLU A 654 2.13 20.78 -14.77
N MET A 655 1.13 20.18 -14.13
CA MET A 655 1.09 18.77 -13.76
C MET A 655 0.01 18.04 -14.55
N GLY A 656 0.22 16.75 -14.84
CA GLY A 656 -0.65 15.97 -15.72
C GLY A 656 -1.65 15.06 -15.01
N LYS A 657 -1.21 14.31 -14.00
CA LYS A 657 -2.05 13.29 -13.33
C LYS A 657 -1.75 13.19 -11.82
N VAL A 658 -2.72 12.66 -11.08
CA VAL A 658 -2.62 12.40 -9.63
C VAL A 658 -2.69 10.90 -9.32
N PHE A 659 -1.85 10.40 -8.43
CA PHE A 659 -1.96 9.07 -7.83
C PHE A 659 -2.16 9.22 -6.32
N PHE A 660 -3.10 8.47 -5.72
CA PHE A 660 -3.43 8.59 -4.30
C PHE A 660 -2.87 7.44 -3.45
N THR A 661 -2.43 7.77 -2.25
CA THR A 661 -1.92 6.88 -1.20
C THR A 661 -2.61 7.19 0.13
N ASN A 662 -2.27 6.50 1.22
CA ASN A 662 -2.79 6.79 2.57
C ASN A 662 -1.80 7.58 3.43
N SER A 663 -0.54 7.67 3.01
CA SER A 663 0.52 8.35 3.76
C SER A 663 1.56 8.99 2.83
N GLY A 664 2.39 9.88 3.40
CA GLY A 664 3.57 10.42 2.71
C GLY A 664 4.65 9.37 2.47
N SER A 665 4.74 8.33 3.30
CA SER A 665 5.69 7.23 3.11
C SER A 665 5.32 6.39 1.88
N GLU A 666 4.05 5.97 1.77
CA GLU A 666 3.55 5.28 0.56
C GLU A 666 3.67 6.15 -0.69
N ALA A 667 3.52 7.48 -0.55
CA ALA A 667 3.71 8.41 -1.66
C ALA A 667 5.17 8.36 -2.16
N ASN A 668 6.15 8.48 -1.27
CA ASN A 668 7.56 8.47 -1.64
C ASN A 668 8.08 7.09 -2.10
N ASP A 669 7.54 5.98 -1.59
CA ASP A 669 7.82 4.65 -2.14
C ASP A 669 7.32 4.54 -3.59
N SER A 670 6.11 5.06 -3.84
CA SER A 670 5.53 5.11 -5.16
C SER A 670 6.30 6.04 -6.11
N GLN A 671 6.88 7.15 -5.62
CA GLN A 671 7.76 8.00 -6.43
C GLN A 671 8.94 7.20 -6.98
N VAL A 672 9.60 6.40 -6.13
CA VAL A 672 10.73 5.54 -6.55
C VAL A 672 10.31 4.58 -7.64
N LYS A 673 9.19 3.88 -7.44
CA LYS A 673 8.67 2.91 -8.41
C LYS A 673 8.26 3.57 -9.73
N LEU A 674 7.61 4.74 -9.69
CA LEU A 674 7.21 5.51 -10.88
C LEU A 674 8.43 5.96 -11.70
N VAL A 675 9.45 6.50 -11.05
CA VAL A 675 10.69 6.93 -11.70
C VAL A 675 11.48 5.75 -12.28
N TRP A 676 11.53 4.61 -11.59
CA TRP A 676 12.12 3.39 -12.14
C TRP A 676 11.37 2.87 -13.36
N TYR A 677 10.03 2.86 -13.29
CA TYR A 677 9.17 2.45 -14.40
C TYR A 677 9.35 3.38 -15.61
N TYR A 678 9.39 4.68 -15.38
CA TYR A 678 9.69 5.70 -16.38
C TYR A 678 11.04 5.45 -17.07
N ASN A 679 12.11 5.26 -16.30
CA ASN A 679 13.44 4.99 -16.88
C ASN A 679 13.51 3.66 -17.64
N ASN A 680 12.85 2.60 -17.14
CA ASN A 680 12.74 1.32 -17.85
C ASN A 680 11.99 1.47 -19.18
N ALA A 681 10.90 2.24 -19.19
CA ALA A 681 10.12 2.51 -20.40
C ALA A 681 10.95 3.23 -21.47
N LEU A 682 11.92 4.06 -21.05
CA LEU A 682 12.86 4.76 -21.92
C LEU A 682 14.09 3.93 -22.30
N GLY A 683 14.18 2.66 -21.88
CA GLY A 683 15.33 1.80 -22.16
C GLY A 683 16.58 2.16 -21.36
N ARG A 684 16.42 2.77 -20.17
CA ARG A 684 17.50 3.18 -19.27
C ARG A 684 17.49 2.35 -17.97
N PRO A 685 17.81 1.04 -18.04
CA PRO A 685 17.67 0.14 -16.90
C PRO A 685 18.62 0.45 -15.74
N ASP A 686 19.75 1.12 -16.00
CA ASP A 686 20.74 1.45 -14.97
C ASP A 686 20.47 2.79 -14.26
N LYS A 687 19.59 3.63 -14.82
CA LYS A 687 19.20 4.94 -14.26
C LYS A 687 18.20 4.76 -13.12
N LYS A 688 18.72 4.40 -11.93
CA LYS A 688 17.95 3.92 -10.77
C LYS A 688 18.27 4.59 -9.44
N LYS A 689 19.43 5.23 -9.31
CA LYS A 689 19.88 5.82 -8.04
C LYS A 689 19.08 7.08 -7.71
N PHE A 690 18.86 7.31 -6.42
CA PHE A 690 18.21 8.51 -5.89
C PHE A 690 19.21 9.29 -5.07
N ILE A 691 19.20 10.61 -5.21
CA ILE A 691 19.92 11.51 -4.30
C ILE A 691 18.89 12.18 -3.39
N ALA A 692 18.97 11.88 -2.10
CA ALA A 692 18.33 12.62 -1.02
C ALA A 692 19.39 13.47 -0.30
N ARG A 693 19.03 14.06 0.84
CA ARG A 693 19.91 14.98 1.59
C ARG A 693 20.12 14.48 3.01
N SER A 694 21.31 14.68 3.54
CA SER A 694 21.56 14.46 4.98
C SER A 694 20.57 15.30 5.80
N LYS A 695 20.03 14.72 6.89
CA LYS A 695 18.94 15.27 7.73
C LYS A 695 17.54 15.34 7.10
N SER A 696 17.33 14.94 5.84
CA SER A 696 15.97 14.97 5.26
C SER A 696 15.03 13.93 5.90
N TYR A 697 13.73 14.13 5.76
CA TYR A 697 12.72 13.15 6.13
C TYR A 697 11.71 12.95 5.01
N HIS A 698 11.62 11.72 4.53
CA HIS A 698 10.74 11.32 3.44
C HIS A 698 9.80 10.16 3.83
N GLY A 699 9.93 9.60 5.04
CA GLY A 699 9.01 8.59 5.55
C GLY A 699 9.68 7.51 6.40
N SER A 700 8.92 6.47 6.74
CA SER A 700 9.37 5.39 7.64
C SER A 700 9.18 3.97 7.08
N THR A 701 8.60 3.81 5.88
CA THR A 701 8.67 2.52 5.16
C THR A 701 10.11 2.23 4.74
N LEU A 702 10.44 1.03 4.26
CA LEU A 702 11.82 0.67 3.93
C LEU A 702 12.48 1.64 2.93
N ILE A 703 11.78 1.93 1.83
CA ILE A 703 12.29 2.80 0.76
C ILE A 703 12.30 4.26 1.21
N SER A 704 11.20 4.78 1.75
CA SER A 704 11.14 6.16 2.23
C SER A 704 12.04 6.45 3.44
N ALA A 705 12.30 5.47 4.31
CA ALA A 705 13.29 5.57 5.38
C ALA A 705 14.71 5.58 4.82
N SER A 706 14.99 4.85 3.74
CA SER A 706 16.28 4.95 3.03
C SER A 706 16.49 6.35 2.44
N LEU A 707 15.45 6.93 1.82
CA LEU A 707 15.48 8.31 1.34
C LEU A 707 15.71 9.31 2.49
N SER A 708 15.16 9.05 3.67
CA SER A 708 15.37 9.92 4.84
C SER A 708 16.82 9.91 5.30
N GLY A 709 17.43 11.09 5.43
CA GLY A 709 18.81 11.28 5.91
C GLY A 709 18.96 11.32 7.44
N LEU A 710 18.12 10.60 8.19
CA LEU A 710 18.14 10.56 9.66
C LEU A 710 18.69 9.22 10.16
N PRO A 711 19.89 9.19 10.79
CA PRO A 711 20.53 7.93 11.20
C PRO A 711 19.67 7.03 12.10
N ALA A 712 18.81 7.61 12.94
CA ALA A 712 17.91 6.84 13.81
C ALA A 712 16.94 5.94 13.02
N LEU A 713 16.49 6.36 11.83
CA LEU A 713 15.60 5.57 10.97
C LEU A 713 16.32 4.40 10.28
N HIS A 714 17.66 4.40 10.31
CA HIS A 714 18.51 3.37 9.68
C HIS A 714 19.04 2.35 10.68
N GLN A 715 19.28 2.79 11.91
CA GLN A 715 19.92 2.01 12.95
C GLN A 715 19.16 0.70 13.21
N LYS A 716 19.86 -0.44 13.01
CA LYS A 716 19.33 -1.81 13.17
C LYS A 716 18.22 -2.21 12.17
N PHE A 717 17.91 -1.36 11.19
CA PHE A 717 16.98 -1.67 10.10
C PHE A 717 17.68 -1.98 8.76
N ASP A 718 19.02 -2.01 8.72
CA ASP A 718 19.82 -2.28 7.50
C ASP A 718 19.54 -1.33 6.34
N LEU A 719 19.27 -0.07 6.70
CA LEU A 719 19.10 1.05 5.77
C LEU A 719 20.32 1.97 5.85
N PRO A 720 20.53 2.83 4.84
CA PRO A 720 19.74 3.00 3.62
C PRO A 720 19.95 1.87 2.59
N ALA A 721 18.96 1.68 1.70
CA ALA A 721 19.09 0.79 0.55
C ALA A 721 20.20 1.28 -0.42
N PRO A 722 20.96 0.37 -1.09
CA PRO A 722 22.16 0.73 -1.86
C PRO A 722 21.96 1.72 -3.02
N PHE A 723 20.75 1.88 -3.53
CA PHE A 723 20.45 2.82 -4.62
C PHE A 723 20.17 4.24 -4.13
N VAL A 724 20.11 4.46 -2.81
CA VAL A 724 19.89 5.78 -2.22
C VAL A 724 21.22 6.37 -1.75
N LEU A 725 21.47 7.59 -2.19
CA LEU A 725 22.61 8.41 -1.83
C LEU A 725 22.13 9.62 -1.04
N HIS A 726 22.96 10.16 -0.17
CA HIS A 726 22.69 11.41 0.54
C HIS A 726 23.76 12.45 0.20
N THR A 727 23.34 13.58 -0.37
CA THR A 727 24.18 14.77 -0.49
C THR A 727 24.16 15.59 0.80
N ASP A 728 24.84 16.72 0.81
CA ASP A 728 25.00 17.60 1.95
C ASP A 728 23.67 18.10 2.54
N CYS A 729 23.70 18.39 3.84
CA CYS A 729 22.62 19.06 4.53
C CYS A 729 22.70 20.58 4.29
N PRO A 730 21.63 21.23 3.79
CA PRO A 730 21.61 22.68 3.53
C PRO A 730 21.42 23.52 4.81
N HIS A 731 22.03 23.14 5.93
CA HIS A 731 21.95 23.86 7.20
C HIS A 731 23.14 24.79 7.38
N TYR A 732 22.97 26.05 6.96
CA TYR A 732 24.03 27.05 6.98
C TYR A 732 24.72 27.18 8.34
N TRP A 733 23.95 27.36 9.43
CA TRP A 733 24.51 27.52 10.78
C TRP A 733 25.43 26.37 11.19
N ARG A 734 25.12 25.13 10.83
CA ARG A 734 25.95 23.96 11.18
C ARG A 734 27.12 23.70 10.23
N PHE A 735 26.97 23.98 8.94
CA PHE A 735 27.87 23.42 7.92
C PHE A 735 28.58 24.46 7.05
N HIS A 736 28.36 25.76 7.27
CA HIS A 736 29.17 26.80 6.62
C HIS A 736 30.64 26.75 7.08
N LEU A 737 31.55 27.11 6.19
CA LEU A 737 32.95 27.33 6.53
C LEU A 737 33.14 28.73 7.13
N PRO A 738 34.17 28.95 7.98
CA PRO A 738 34.44 30.28 8.51
C PRO A 738 34.60 31.33 7.38
N GLY A 739 33.80 32.39 7.46
CA GLY A 739 33.80 33.49 6.47
C GLY A 739 32.99 33.22 5.19
N GLU A 740 32.43 32.01 5.04
CA GLU A 740 31.57 31.67 3.90
C GLU A 740 30.19 32.35 4.05
N THR A 741 29.76 33.08 3.03
CA THR A 741 28.40 33.64 2.97
C THR A 741 27.37 32.55 2.64
N GLU A 742 26.09 32.84 2.86
CA GLU A 742 25.01 31.89 2.57
C GLU A 742 24.93 31.50 1.07
N GLU A 743 25.23 32.41 0.16
CA GLU A 743 25.27 32.14 -1.29
C GLU A 743 26.51 31.35 -1.72
N GLU A 744 27.66 31.58 -1.09
CA GLU A 744 28.87 30.76 -1.30
C GLU A 744 28.67 29.35 -0.77
N PHE A 745 28.04 29.21 0.41
CA PHE A 745 27.62 27.93 0.96
C PHE A 745 26.71 27.18 0.00
N ALA A 746 25.65 27.83 -0.52
CA ALA A 746 24.77 27.24 -1.53
C ALA A 746 25.54 26.82 -2.80
N THR A 747 26.55 27.59 -3.22
CA THR A 747 27.42 27.26 -4.35
C THR A 747 28.25 26.01 -4.08
N ARG A 748 28.85 25.91 -2.89
CA ARG A 748 29.63 24.73 -2.50
C ARG A 748 28.76 23.47 -2.45
N LEU A 749 27.56 23.55 -1.87
CA LEU A 749 26.64 22.41 -1.84
C LEU A 749 26.21 21.96 -3.24
N ALA A 750 26.00 22.91 -4.15
CA ALA A 750 25.71 22.63 -5.54
C ALA A 750 26.90 21.92 -6.21
N ASN A 751 28.13 22.41 -6.04
CA ASN A 751 29.33 21.75 -6.56
C ASN A 751 29.49 20.33 -6.01
N ASN A 752 29.30 20.13 -4.71
CA ASN A 752 29.38 18.81 -4.07
C ASN A 752 28.31 17.84 -4.63
N LEU A 753 27.10 18.33 -4.89
CA LEU A 753 26.05 17.55 -5.56
C LEU A 753 26.48 17.14 -6.98
N GLU A 754 27.05 18.07 -7.75
CA GLU A 754 27.55 17.77 -9.10
C GLU A 754 28.72 16.77 -9.08
N GLU A 755 29.65 16.90 -8.14
CA GLU A 755 30.74 15.95 -7.93
C GLU A 755 30.23 14.55 -7.59
N LEU A 756 29.22 14.45 -6.72
CA LEU A 756 28.56 13.17 -6.41
C LEU A 756 27.90 12.57 -7.66
N ILE A 757 27.21 13.39 -8.46
CA ILE A 757 26.58 12.95 -9.71
C ILE A 757 27.62 12.38 -10.69
N LEU A 758 28.74 13.09 -10.86
CA LEU A 758 29.83 12.67 -11.74
C LEU A 758 30.53 11.41 -11.24
N LYS A 759 30.74 11.29 -9.93
CA LYS A 759 31.35 10.12 -9.30
C LYS A 759 30.51 8.84 -9.49
N GLU A 760 29.20 8.95 -9.34
CA GLU A 760 28.29 7.82 -9.39
C GLU A 760 27.86 7.43 -10.81
N GLY A 761 28.12 8.30 -11.79
CA GLY A 761 27.67 8.17 -13.18
C GLY A 761 26.31 8.83 -13.38
N PRO A 762 26.20 9.96 -14.11
CA PRO A 762 24.92 10.65 -14.36
C PRO A 762 23.83 9.77 -14.99
N GLU A 763 24.24 8.80 -15.81
CA GLU A 763 23.40 7.78 -16.43
C GLU A 763 22.79 6.80 -15.42
N THR A 764 23.32 6.72 -14.20
CA THR A 764 22.80 5.84 -13.15
C THR A 764 21.85 6.54 -12.18
N ILE A 765 21.83 7.88 -12.14
CA ILE A 765 21.01 8.65 -11.19
C ILE A 765 19.70 9.06 -11.83
N ALA A 766 18.59 8.63 -11.23
CA ALA A 766 17.24 8.80 -11.75
C ALA A 766 16.55 10.06 -11.25
N ALA A 767 16.71 10.39 -9.96
CA ALA A 767 16.01 11.50 -9.35
C ALA A 767 16.75 12.10 -8.13
N PHE A 768 16.47 13.37 -7.89
CA PHE A 768 16.79 14.10 -6.68
C PHE A 768 15.49 14.42 -5.93
N ILE A 769 15.43 14.10 -4.63
CA ILE A 769 14.26 14.37 -3.78
C ILE A 769 14.58 15.39 -2.69
N ALA A 770 13.70 16.38 -2.52
CA ALA A 770 13.87 17.40 -1.51
C ALA A 770 12.53 17.95 -0.98
N GLU A 771 12.44 18.05 0.35
CA GLU A 771 11.51 18.98 1.01
C GLU A 771 11.94 20.43 0.72
N PRO A 772 11.03 21.36 0.37
CA PRO A 772 11.35 22.78 0.22
C PRO A 772 11.94 23.38 1.51
N VAL A 773 11.42 22.99 2.67
CA VAL A 773 12.01 23.25 4.00
C VAL A 773 12.09 21.91 4.71
N MET A 774 13.25 21.50 5.20
CA MET A 774 13.35 20.24 5.94
C MET A 774 12.61 20.35 7.26
N GLY A 775 11.63 19.48 7.50
CA GLY A 775 10.90 19.45 8.75
C GLY A 775 11.66 18.68 9.82
N ALA A 776 11.57 17.34 9.79
CA ALA A 776 12.04 16.48 10.88
C ALA A 776 13.56 16.47 11.07
N GLY A 777 14.31 16.99 10.10
CA GLY A 777 15.74 17.29 10.21
C GLY A 777 16.09 18.37 11.24
N GLY A 778 15.09 19.16 11.68
CA GLY A 778 15.27 20.26 12.63
C GLY A 778 14.77 21.60 12.13
N VAL A 779 13.76 21.66 11.26
CA VAL A 779 13.25 22.91 10.65
C VAL A 779 14.40 23.68 9.98
N ILE A 780 14.84 23.23 8.82
CA ILE A 780 16.00 23.81 8.12
C ILE A 780 15.51 24.47 6.82
N PRO A 781 15.34 25.81 6.81
CA PRO A 781 15.17 26.57 5.58
C PRO A 781 16.41 26.41 4.70
N PRO A 782 16.25 26.29 3.36
CA PRO A 782 17.37 26.22 2.44
C PRO A 782 18.11 27.56 2.41
N PRO A 783 19.43 27.57 2.15
CA PRO A 783 20.17 28.81 1.99
C PRO A 783 19.73 29.55 0.74
N LYS A 784 19.88 30.88 0.73
CA LYS A 784 19.60 31.72 -0.44
C LYS A 784 20.27 31.16 -1.71
N THR A 785 19.56 31.18 -2.84
CA THR A 785 19.97 30.63 -4.16
C THR A 785 20.13 29.10 -4.25
N TYR A 786 19.95 28.35 -3.17
CA TYR A 786 20.16 26.88 -3.16
C TYR A 786 19.38 26.14 -4.24
N PHE A 787 18.05 26.30 -4.28
CA PHE A 787 17.22 25.57 -5.23
C PHE A 787 17.38 26.04 -6.68
N GLU A 788 17.81 27.28 -6.91
CA GLU A 788 18.18 27.74 -8.26
C GLU A 788 19.39 26.93 -8.79
N LYS A 789 20.44 26.83 -7.97
CA LYS A 789 21.68 26.11 -8.31
C LYS A 789 21.45 24.61 -8.43
N VAL A 790 20.70 24.01 -7.50
CA VAL A 790 20.37 22.57 -7.53
C VAL A 790 19.54 22.21 -8.77
N GLN A 791 18.50 23.00 -9.10
CA GLN A 791 17.68 22.76 -10.29
C GLN A 791 18.50 22.81 -11.58
N ALA A 792 19.45 23.76 -11.68
CA ALA A 792 20.34 23.85 -12.83
C ALA A 792 21.18 22.58 -13.01
N ILE A 793 21.72 22.02 -11.92
CA ILE A 793 22.55 20.80 -11.94
C ILE A 793 21.73 19.57 -12.29
N VAL A 794 20.61 19.32 -11.61
CA VAL A 794 19.82 18.10 -11.87
C VAL A 794 19.28 18.09 -13.30
N LYS A 795 18.89 19.27 -13.81
CA LYS A 795 18.47 19.43 -15.21
C LYS A 795 19.60 19.16 -16.20
N LYS A 796 20.84 19.60 -15.92
CA LYS A 796 22.02 19.37 -16.77
C LYS A 796 22.27 17.88 -17.02
N TYR A 797 21.96 17.02 -16.06
CA TYR A 797 22.22 15.58 -16.10
C TYR A 797 20.96 14.71 -16.32
N ASP A 798 19.84 15.32 -16.73
CA ASP A 798 18.57 14.62 -16.92
C ASP A 798 18.16 13.82 -15.67
N ILE A 799 18.25 14.46 -14.50
CA ILE A 799 17.84 13.90 -13.21
C ILE A 799 16.51 14.56 -12.84
N LEU A 800 15.49 13.74 -12.57
CA LEU A 800 14.16 14.23 -12.21
C LEU A 800 14.18 14.92 -10.83
N PHE A 801 13.44 16.01 -10.68
CA PHE A 801 13.26 16.69 -9.39
C PHE A 801 11.94 16.25 -8.74
N ILE A 802 12.02 15.66 -7.54
CA ILE A 802 10.85 15.36 -6.70
C ILE A 802 10.77 16.39 -5.56
N ALA A 803 9.69 17.18 -5.54
CA ALA A 803 9.39 18.06 -4.41
C ALA A 803 8.54 17.31 -3.37
N ASP A 804 9.10 17.13 -2.17
CA ASP A 804 8.36 16.56 -1.04
C ASP A 804 7.64 17.67 -0.27
N GLU A 805 6.39 17.93 -0.68
CA GLU A 805 5.53 18.97 -0.14
C GLU A 805 4.65 18.47 1.03
N VAL A 806 4.96 17.30 1.60
CA VAL A 806 4.18 16.68 2.68
C VAL A 806 4.00 17.62 3.89
N ILE A 807 4.94 18.54 4.15
CA ILE A 807 4.85 19.51 5.25
C ILE A 807 4.52 20.91 4.76
N THR A 808 5.09 21.32 3.62
CA THR A 808 5.12 22.71 3.17
C THR A 808 3.89 23.12 2.35
N ALA A 809 3.12 22.15 1.84
CA ALA A 809 1.88 22.43 1.13
C ALA A 809 0.79 23.03 2.03
N PHE A 810 -0.20 23.60 1.34
CA PHE A 810 -1.48 24.09 1.84
C PHE A 810 -1.36 25.26 2.83
N GLY A 811 -0.40 26.17 2.63
CA GLY A 811 -0.34 27.44 3.36
C GLY A 811 0.72 27.56 4.44
N ARG A 812 1.42 26.47 4.80
CA ARG A 812 2.37 26.40 5.93
C ARG A 812 3.41 27.53 5.95
N LEU A 813 3.91 27.90 4.77
CA LEU A 813 4.98 28.89 4.61
C LEU A 813 4.45 30.31 4.27
N GLY A 814 3.12 30.51 4.23
CA GLY A 814 2.49 31.73 3.71
C GLY A 814 2.25 31.71 2.20
N THR A 815 2.64 30.64 1.52
CA THR A 815 2.30 30.31 0.14
C THR A 815 1.51 29.00 0.10
N MET A 816 0.79 28.75 -1.00
CA MET A 816 0.03 27.51 -1.12
C MET A 816 0.96 26.30 -1.15
N PHE A 817 2.08 26.36 -1.85
CA PHE A 817 3.13 25.32 -1.82
C PHE A 817 4.49 25.91 -1.48
N GLY A 818 5.39 25.11 -0.90
CA GLY A 818 6.78 25.53 -0.71
C GLY A 818 7.52 25.76 -2.03
N SER A 819 7.10 25.07 -3.09
CA SER A 819 7.58 25.24 -4.45
C SER A 819 7.29 26.64 -4.99
N ASP A 820 6.19 27.26 -4.58
CA ASP A 820 5.90 28.66 -4.92
C ASP A 820 6.88 29.61 -4.22
N MET A 821 7.17 29.36 -2.95
CA MET A 821 8.07 30.20 -2.15
C MET A 821 9.51 30.16 -2.65
N TYR A 822 10.00 28.98 -3.04
CA TYR A 822 11.40 28.77 -3.44
C TYR A 822 11.58 28.62 -4.96
N ASN A 823 10.53 28.88 -5.74
CA ASN A 823 10.52 28.75 -7.20
C ASN A 823 11.05 27.39 -7.68
N ILE A 824 10.59 26.31 -7.06
CA ILE A 824 10.93 24.94 -7.44
C ILE A 824 10.00 24.51 -8.58
N LYS A 825 10.56 23.92 -9.64
CA LYS A 825 9.86 23.42 -10.83
C LYS A 825 9.97 21.89 -10.89
N PRO A 826 9.24 21.16 -10.01
CA PRO A 826 9.41 19.72 -9.89
C PRO A 826 8.84 18.96 -11.10
N ASP A 827 9.32 17.73 -11.29
CA ASP A 827 8.74 16.75 -12.21
C ASP A 827 7.68 15.87 -11.51
N LEU A 828 7.85 15.63 -10.21
CA LEU A 828 6.87 14.94 -9.36
C LEU A 828 6.75 15.64 -8.00
N VAL A 829 5.57 15.56 -7.39
CA VAL A 829 5.28 16.19 -6.09
C VAL A 829 4.62 15.21 -5.14
N SER A 830 5.13 15.08 -3.92
CA SER A 830 4.51 14.27 -2.84
C SER A 830 3.72 15.16 -1.87
N MET A 831 2.53 14.74 -1.47
CA MET A 831 1.64 15.48 -0.55
C MET A 831 0.98 14.52 0.45
N ALA A 832 0.70 14.99 1.67
CA ALA A 832 -0.09 14.31 2.71
C ALA A 832 -0.49 15.33 3.79
N LYS A 833 -0.54 14.93 5.06
CA LYS A 833 -0.73 15.79 6.25
C LYS A 833 -1.89 16.79 6.10
N ALA A 834 -1.56 18.05 5.82
CA ALA A 834 -2.53 19.12 5.66
C ALA A 834 -3.52 18.89 4.50
N LEU A 835 -3.26 17.94 3.59
CA LEU A 835 -4.19 17.54 2.52
C LEU A 835 -5.61 17.24 3.04
N SER A 836 -5.75 16.56 4.19
CA SER A 836 -7.04 16.33 4.88
C SER A 836 -7.09 16.98 6.26
N SER A 837 -6.11 17.84 6.58
CA SER A 837 -5.84 18.29 7.95
C SER A 837 -5.73 17.12 8.96
N ALA A 838 -5.24 15.96 8.51
CA ALA A 838 -5.19 14.70 9.26
C ALA A 838 -6.52 14.16 9.81
N TYR A 839 -7.69 14.64 9.35
CA TYR A 839 -8.98 14.11 9.83
C TYR A 839 -9.21 12.66 9.37
N VAL A 840 -8.64 12.31 8.22
CA VAL A 840 -8.62 10.95 7.66
C VAL A 840 -7.28 10.74 6.95
N PRO A 841 -6.63 9.56 7.05
CA PRO A 841 -5.38 9.26 6.35
C PRO A 841 -5.51 9.43 4.83
N ILE A 842 -4.62 10.25 4.24
CA ILE A 842 -4.48 10.42 2.79
C ILE A 842 -3.08 10.94 2.44
N GLY A 843 -2.58 10.52 1.28
CA GLY A 843 -1.45 11.08 0.57
C GLY A 843 -1.70 11.12 -0.94
N ALA A 844 -0.88 11.86 -1.66
CA ALA A 844 -1.00 12.03 -3.10
C ALA A 844 0.36 12.28 -3.77
N ILE A 845 0.42 11.94 -5.05
CA ILE A 845 1.54 12.20 -5.96
C ILE A 845 0.99 12.93 -7.16
N MET A 846 1.56 14.07 -7.52
CA MET A 846 1.36 14.67 -8.83
C MET A 846 2.53 14.29 -9.74
N VAL A 847 2.23 13.96 -10.99
CA VAL A 847 3.24 13.68 -12.03
C VAL A 847 3.12 14.67 -13.17
N SER A 848 4.25 15.08 -13.73
CA SER A 848 4.25 15.95 -14.90
C SER A 848 3.62 15.28 -16.13
N PRO A 849 3.14 16.06 -17.11
CA PRO A 849 2.59 15.52 -18.35
C PRO A 849 3.55 14.54 -19.04
N GLU A 850 4.82 14.90 -19.15
CA GLU A 850 5.85 14.13 -19.87
C GLU A 850 6.09 12.75 -19.25
N ILE A 851 6.09 12.67 -17.91
CA ILE A 851 6.21 11.39 -17.20
C ILE A 851 4.93 10.58 -17.38
N SER A 852 3.77 11.22 -17.28
CA SER A 852 2.49 10.54 -17.41
C SER A 852 2.29 9.91 -18.79
N ASP A 853 2.77 10.56 -19.86
CA ASP A 853 2.76 10.04 -21.23
C ASP A 853 3.59 8.77 -21.38
N VAL A 854 4.80 8.77 -20.81
CA VAL A 854 5.69 7.60 -20.85
C VAL A 854 5.08 6.44 -20.06
N ILE A 855 4.51 6.71 -18.88
CA ILE A 855 3.83 5.69 -18.08
C ILE A 855 2.66 5.10 -18.88
N HIS A 856 1.84 5.96 -19.47
CA HIS A 856 0.69 5.56 -20.28
C HIS A 856 1.14 4.68 -21.46
N SER A 857 2.09 5.14 -22.26
CA SER A 857 2.65 4.41 -23.41
C SER A 857 3.20 3.04 -23.02
N GLN A 858 3.95 2.97 -21.91
CA GLN A 858 4.50 1.69 -21.46
C GLN A 858 3.42 0.76 -20.90
N SER A 859 2.45 1.29 -20.16
CA SER A 859 1.35 0.48 -19.64
C SER A 859 0.48 -0.11 -20.76
N ASN A 860 0.36 0.59 -21.89
CA ASN A 860 -0.27 0.06 -23.11
C ASN A 860 0.49 -1.13 -23.67
N LYS A 861 1.82 -1.02 -23.75
CA LYS A 861 2.67 -2.12 -24.23
C LYS A 861 2.63 -3.34 -23.31
N LEU A 862 2.58 -3.12 -22.00
CA LEU A 862 2.56 -4.19 -20.99
C LEU A 862 1.16 -4.73 -20.68
N GLY A 863 0.10 -4.04 -21.12
CA GLY A 863 -1.30 -4.40 -20.86
C GLY A 863 -1.86 -3.92 -19.52
N SER A 864 -1.06 -3.44 -18.58
CA SER A 864 -1.52 -2.84 -17.32
C SER A 864 -0.46 -1.96 -16.66
N PHE A 865 -0.88 -0.88 -15.99
CA PHE A 865 -0.06 -0.20 -14.99
C PHE A 865 -0.19 -0.90 -13.62
N ALA A 866 0.62 -1.94 -13.38
CA ALA A 866 0.55 -2.81 -12.20
C ALA A 866 1.09 -2.15 -10.91
N HIS A 867 0.45 -1.07 -10.49
CA HIS A 867 0.71 -0.36 -9.24
C HIS A 867 -0.58 0.16 -8.63
N GLY A 868 -0.68 0.17 -7.30
CA GLY A 868 -1.92 0.49 -6.59
C GLY A 868 -1.95 0.00 -5.16
N PHE A 869 -2.57 0.78 -4.28
CA PHE A 869 -2.92 0.36 -2.93
C PHE A 869 -4.42 0.18 -2.84
N THR A 870 -4.87 -0.76 -2.00
CA THR A 870 -6.31 -1.06 -1.85
C THR A 870 -7.14 0.20 -1.58
N TYR A 871 -6.65 1.08 -0.70
CA TYR A 871 -7.31 2.33 -0.33
C TYR A 871 -6.95 3.55 -1.21
N SER A 872 -6.25 3.37 -2.33
CA SER A 872 -5.93 4.47 -3.26
C SER A 872 -7.23 5.16 -3.72
N GLY A 873 -7.34 6.46 -3.46
CA GLY A 873 -8.52 7.27 -3.83
C GLY A 873 -9.72 7.04 -2.90
N HIS A 874 -9.50 6.70 -1.63
CA HIS A 874 -10.56 6.44 -0.65
C HIS A 874 -11.62 7.56 -0.63
N PRO A 875 -12.92 7.29 -0.89
CA PRO A 875 -13.92 8.33 -1.13
C PRO A 875 -14.08 9.30 0.04
N VAL A 876 -14.15 8.80 1.27
CA VAL A 876 -14.24 9.62 2.50
C VAL A 876 -13.03 10.55 2.65
N ALA A 877 -11.81 10.01 2.48
CA ALA A 877 -10.59 10.80 2.58
C ALA A 877 -10.52 11.87 1.48
N CYS A 878 -10.95 11.53 0.25
CA CYS A 878 -11.03 12.48 -0.85
C CYS A 878 -12.06 13.60 -0.59
N ALA A 879 -13.24 13.27 -0.07
CA ALA A 879 -14.27 14.25 0.26
C ALA A 879 -13.81 15.23 1.36
N VAL A 880 -13.16 14.71 2.40
CA VAL A 880 -12.56 15.53 3.47
C VAL A 880 -11.44 16.42 2.92
N ALA A 881 -10.57 15.88 2.07
CA ALA A 881 -9.51 16.66 1.45
C ALA A 881 -10.05 17.79 0.57
N ILE A 882 -11.05 17.53 -0.29
CA ILE A 882 -11.72 18.57 -1.08
C ILE A 882 -12.24 19.69 -0.19
N GLU A 883 -12.88 19.34 0.94
CA GLU A 883 -13.42 20.35 1.86
C GLU A 883 -12.30 21.13 2.57
N ALA A 884 -11.19 20.48 2.94
CA ALA A 884 -10.02 21.16 3.48
C ALA A 884 -9.42 22.16 2.47
N LEU A 885 -9.26 21.75 1.21
CA LEU A 885 -8.77 22.61 0.12
C LEU A 885 -9.65 23.85 -0.07
N LYS A 886 -10.98 23.68 -0.05
CA LYS A 886 -11.93 24.80 -0.10
C LYS A 886 -11.77 25.74 1.09
N ILE A 887 -11.62 25.21 2.31
CA ILE A 887 -11.42 26.04 3.50
C ILE A 887 -10.11 26.85 3.37
N TYR A 888 -9.03 26.24 2.88
CA TYR A 888 -7.76 26.94 2.67
C TYR A 888 -7.91 28.11 1.69
N GLN A 889 -8.68 27.93 0.61
CA GLN A 889 -8.96 28.97 -0.38
C GLN A 889 -9.92 30.05 0.18
N GLU A 890 -11.07 29.65 0.74
CA GLU A 890 -12.13 30.56 1.21
C GLU A 890 -11.68 31.42 2.40
N ARG A 891 -10.88 30.86 3.32
CA ARG A 891 -10.29 31.60 4.45
C ARG A 891 -8.99 32.31 4.09
N ASN A 892 -8.52 32.16 2.85
CA ASN A 892 -7.24 32.68 2.38
C ASN A 892 -6.10 32.39 3.38
N ILE A 893 -5.95 31.12 3.71
CA ILE A 893 -4.99 30.66 4.74
C ILE A 893 -3.55 31.09 4.45
N PRO A 894 -3.04 31.08 3.21
CA PRO A 894 -1.71 31.64 2.93
C PRO A 894 -1.55 33.09 3.37
N ASP A 895 -2.55 33.95 3.15
CA ASP A 895 -2.46 35.36 3.55
C ASP A 895 -2.65 35.55 5.06
N HIS A 896 -3.51 34.76 5.71
CA HIS A 896 -3.58 34.72 7.19
C HIS A 896 -2.22 34.34 7.79
N VAL A 897 -1.58 33.29 7.28
CA VAL A 897 -0.25 32.86 7.71
C VAL A 897 0.80 33.96 7.48
N LYS A 898 0.77 34.67 6.34
CA LYS A 898 1.66 35.82 6.09
C LYS A 898 1.46 36.94 7.12
N GLN A 899 0.23 37.18 7.57
CA GLN A 899 -0.07 38.22 8.55
C GLN A 899 0.45 37.89 9.95
N ILE A 900 0.31 36.64 10.41
CA ILE A 900 0.68 36.25 11.78
C ILE A 900 2.13 35.75 11.90
N SER A 901 2.73 35.26 10.81
CA SER A 901 4.08 34.69 10.84
C SER A 901 5.18 35.67 11.29
N PRO A 902 5.18 36.98 11.00
CA PRO A 902 6.18 37.90 11.53
C PRO A 902 6.19 37.88 13.06
N ARG A 903 5.01 37.95 13.70
CA ARG A 903 4.92 37.95 15.15
C ARG A 903 5.37 36.62 15.76
N PHE A 904 5.00 35.50 15.15
CA PHE A 904 5.45 34.17 15.58
C PHE A 904 6.97 34.01 15.44
N GLN A 905 7.54 34.40 14.29
CA GLN A 905 8.97 34.25 14.00
C GLN A 905 9.81 35.20 14.85
N GLU A 906 9.49 36.50 14.86
CA GLU A 906 10.24 37.52 15.60
C GLU A 906 10.05 37.37 17.11
N GLY A 907 8.85 37.01 17.57
CA GLY A 907 8.55 36.80 18.98
C GLY A 907 9.41 35.71 19.60
N VAL A 908 9.57 34.58 18.93
CA VAL A 908 10.46 33.49 19.41
C VAL A 908 11.93 33.83 19.16
N LYS A 909 12.29 34.42 18.01
CA LYS A 909 13.68 34.82 17.70
C LYS A 909 14.23 35.89 18.65
N ALA A 910 13.37 36.68 19.31
CA ALA A 910 13.78 37.62 20.35
C ALA A 910 14.56 36.95 21.49
N PHE A 911 14.36 35.64 21.71
CA PHE A 911 15.08 34.86 22.72
C PHE A 911 16.44 34.32 22.26
N ALA A 912 16.89 34.58 21.02
CA ALA A 912 18.21 34.19 20.53
C ALA A 912 19.39 34.80 21.34
N GLY A 913 19.10 35.83 22.15
CA GLY A 913 20.03 36.41 23.12
C GLY A 913 20.43 35.43 24.25
N SER A 914 19.61 34.44 24.55
CA SER A 914 19.83 33.45 25.63
C SER A 914 21.19 32.76 25.54
N PRO A 915 21.88 32.51 26.68
CA PRO A 915 23.17 31.83 26.70
C PRO A 915 23.11 30.33 26.37
N ILE A 916 21.92 29.71 26.39
CA ILE A 916 21.76 28.27 26.09
C ILE A 916 21.23 28.00 24.68
N VAL A 917 20.87 29.05 23.95
CA VAL A 917 20.34 28.96 22.57
C VAL A 917 21.49 29.09 21.58
N GLY A 918 21.66 28.09 20.73
CA GLY A 918 22.57 28.11 19.58
C GLY A 918 21.96 28.84 18.39
N GLU A 919 20.78 28.39 17.94
CA GLU A 919 20.09 28.96 16.80
C GLU A 919 18.56 28.89 16.96
N ILE A 920 17.88 29.95 16.53
CA ILE A 920 16.44 29.95 16.28
C ILE A 920 16.21 30.24 14.80
N ARG A 921 15.58 29.31 14.09
CA ARG A 921 15.41 29.35 12.63
C ARG A 921 14.00 28.94 12.23
N GLY A 922 13.52 29.45 11.10
CA GLY A 922 12.15 29.16 10.67
C GLY A 922 11.66 30.13 9.61
N VAL A 923 10.49 29.79 9.06
CA VAL A 923 9.78 30.55 8.02
C VAL A 923 8.29 30.23 8.11
N GLY A 924 7.40 31.20 7.85
CA GLY A 924 5.95 31.00 7.99
C GLY A 924 5.57 30.52 9.40
N LEU A 925 4.73 29.49 9.49
CA LEU A 925 4.36 28.82 10.76
C LEU A 925 5.09 27.48 10.93
N ILE A 926 6.41 27.52 10.80
CA ILE A 926 7.32 26.46 11.24
C ILE A 926 8.61 27.08 11.80
N LEU A 927 9.07 26.60 12.95
CA LEU A 927 10.24 27.13 13.65
C LEU A 927 10.98 26.04 14.42
N GLY A 928 12.30 26.10 14.43
CA GLY A 928 13.21 25.26 15.19
C GLY A 928 14.05 26.10 16.16
N THR A 929 14.28 25.59 17.36
CA THR A 929 15.27 26.09 18.33
C THR A 929 16.27 24.98 18.59
N GLU A 930 17.55 25.29 18.49
CA GLU A 930 18.62 24.34 18.80
C GLU A 930 19.43 24.88 19.97
N PHE A 931 19.51 24.10 21.05
CA PHE A 931 20.31 24.43 22.23
C PHE A 931 21.77 24.03 22.03
N ALA A 932 22.67 24.91 22.42
CA ALA A 932 24.11 24.68 22.38
C ALA A 932 24.80 25.53 23.45
N ASP A 933 25.94 25.06 23.94
CA ASP A 933 26.79 25.87 24.80
C ASP A 933 27.49 26.95 23.95
N ASN A 934 27.73 28.12 24.53
CA ASN A 934 28.46 29.23 23.88
C ASN A 934 27.98 29.66 22.48
N LYS A 935 26.70 29.42 22.14
CA LYS A 935 26.08 29.78 20.84
C LYS A 935 26.77 29.20 19.60
N SER A 936 27.53 28.13 19.76
CA SER A 936 28.35 27.53 18.71
C SER A 936 27.77 26.18 18.28
N PRO A 937 27.66 25.90 16.97
CA PRO A 937 27.20 24.60 16.48
C PRO A 937 28.15 23.44 16.87
N ASN A 938 29.38 23.77 17.27
CA ASN A 938 30.45 22.83 17.62
C ASN A 938 30.54 22.56 19.13
N ASP A 939 29.76 23.26 19.95
CA ASP A 939 29.78 23.14 21.41
C ASP A 939 28.42 22.64 21.92
N PRO A 940 28.00 21.40 21.61
CA PRO A 940 26.74 20.87 22.11
C PRO A 940 26.78 20.68 23.64
N PHE A 941 25.61 20.76 24.29
CA PHE A 941 25.51 20.35 25.68
C PHE A 941 25.78 18.84 25.83
N PRO A 942 26.24 18.38 27.01
CA PRO A 942 26.31 16.95 27.30
C PRO A 942 24.94 16.29 27.13
N ALA A 943 24.86 15.19 26.36
CA ALA A 943 23.60 14.55 26.01
C ALA A 943 22.81 14.09 27.25
N GLU A 944 23.50 13.71 28.32
CA GLU A 944 22.92 13.31 29.60
C GLU A 944 22.19 14.44 30.34
N TRP A 945 22.40 15.70 29.94
CA TRP A 945 21.65 16.83 30.50
C TRP A 945 20.24 16.92 29.94
N GLY A 946 20.03 16.46 28.70
CA GLY A 946 18.72 16.47 28.05
C GLY A 946 18.07 17.86 28.05
N VAL A 947 18.79 18.89 27.61
CA VAL A 947 18.33 20.29 27.67
C VAL A 947 17.00 20.47 26.91
N GLY A 948 16.87 19.86 25.74
CA GLY A 948 15.62 19.85 24.99
C GLY A 948 14.47 19.17 25.74
N ALA A 949 14.74 18.08 26.47
CA ALA A 949 13.73 17.40 27.27
C ALA A 949 13.30 18.24 28.49
N ILE A 950 14.24 18.95 29.13
CA ILE A 950 13.94 19.91 30.21
C ILE A 950 13.03 21.02 29.67
N PHE A 951 13.40 21.63 28.55
CA PHE A 951 12.59 22.69 27.92
C PHE A 951 11.18 22.19 27.58
N GLY A 952 11.07 21.03 26.93
CA GLY A 952 9.78 20.43 26.59
C GLY A 952 8.91 20.15 27.81
N ALA A 953 9.49 19.65 28.89
CA ALA A 953 8.78 19.43 30.15
C ALA A 953 8.29 20.75 30.78
N GLU A 954 9.09 21.81 30.72
CA GLU A 954 8.70 23.13 31.22
C GLU A 954 7.59 23.77 30.36
N CYS A 955 7.60 23.58 29.03
CA CYS A 955 6.48 23.94 28.16
C CYS A 955 5.21 23.17 28.53
N GLN A 956 5.30 21.84 28.66
CA GLN A 956 4.15 20.99 28.99
C GLN A 956 3.57 21.32 30.37
N LYS A 957 4.42 21.63 31.35
CA LYS A 957 3.99 22.09 32.68
C LYS A 957 3.11 23.34 32.58
N ARG A 958 3.47 24.27 31.70
CA ARG A 958 2.77 25.53 31.41
C ARG A 958 1.63 25.40 30.39
N GLY A 959 1.33 24.18 29.91
CA GLY A 959 0.22 23.95 29.00
C GLY A 959 0.55 24.19 27.53
N MET A 960 1.80 24.01 27.08
CA MET A 960 2.17 24.04 25.67
C MET A 960 2.89 22.76 25.27
N LEU A 961 2.54 22.19 24.11
CA LEU A 961 3.21 21.00 23.55
C LEU A 961 4.20 21.43 22.49
N VAL A 962 5.41 20.89 22.56
CA VAL A 962 6.49 21.11 21.58
C VAL A 962 7.13 19.78 21.21
N ARG A 963 7.76 19.71 20.04
CA ARG A 963 8.44 18.50 19.58
C ARG A 963 9.88 18.55 20.05
N VAL A 964 10.25 17.59 20.87
CA VAL A 964 11.64 17.41 21.34
C VAL A 964 12.33 16.36 20.47
N ALA A 965 13.48 16.70 19.93
CA ALA A 965 14.36 15.79 19.18
C ALA A 965 15.82 16.01 19.60
N GLY A 966 16.24 15.33 20.68
CA GLY A 966 17.47 15.69 21.37
C GLY A 966 17.36 17.12 21.92
N ASP A 967 18.39 17.93 21.70
CA ASP A 967 18.43 19.34 22.08
C ASP A 967 17.88 20.29 21.00
N ASN A 968 17.04 19.76 20.11
CA ASN A 968 16.30 20.53 19.12
C ASN A 968 14.79 20.52 19.43
N ILE A 969 14.21 21.71 19.50
CA ILE A 969 12.77 21.94 19.67
C ILE A 969 12.18 22.39 18.35
N MET A 970 11.10 21.76 17.92
CA MET A 970 10.40 22.10 16.68
C MET A 970 8.96 22.46 16.96
N MET A 971 8.47 23.51 16.29
CA MET A 971 7.09 23.98 16.36
C MET A 971 6.53 24.19 14.96
N SER A 972 5.31 23.75 14.72
CA SER A 972 4.50 24.00 13.54
C SER A 972 3.01 24.07 13.91
N PRO A 973 2.55 25.18 14.53
CA PRO A 973 1.19 25.29 15.07
C PRO A 973 0.11 25.19 13.98
N PRO A 974 -1.17 24.96 14.31
CA PRO A 974 -2.27 25.02 13.35
C PRO A 974 -2.27 26.32 12.53
N LEU A 975 -2.62 26.24 11.25
CA LEU A 975 -2.63 27.40 10.36
C LEU A 975 -3.71 28.43 10.74
N ILE A 976 -4.68 28.03 11.55
CA ILE A 976 -5.79 28.86 12.03
C ILE A 976 -5.46 29.64 13.32
N MET A 977 -4.23 29.53 13.84
CA MET A 977 -3.83 30.17 15.09
C MET A 977 -4.14 31.67 15.06
N THR A 978 -4.68 32.20 16.16
CA THR A 978 -5.01 33.62 16.27
C THR A 978 -3.80 34.44 16.74
N PRO A 979 -3.76 35.77 16.53
CA PRO A 979 -2.70 36.62 17.08
C PRO A 979 -2.53 36.46 18.60
N ASP A 980 -3.62 36.35 19.37
CA ASP A 980 -3.57 36.19 20.82
C ASP A 980 -2.97 34.83 21.23
N GLU A 981 -3.29 33.76 20.49
CA GLU A 981 -2.67 32.44 20.70
C GLU A 981 -1.17 32.45 20.36
N VAL A 982 -0.74 33.27 19.39
CA VAL A 982 0.69 33.49 19.11
C VAL A 982 1.36 34.21 20.28
N GLU A 983 0.72 35.20 20.89
CA GLU A 983 1.24 35.87 22.09
C GLU A 983 1.37 34.90 23.27
N GLU A 984 0.35 34.06 23.50
CA GLU A 984 0.39 33.01 24.52
C GLU A 984 1.56 32.04 24.30
N LEU A 985 1.75 31.57 23.06
CA LEU A 985 2.86 30.70 22.68
C LEU A 985 4.21 31.34 23.00
N VAL A 986 4.43 32.59 22.58
CA VAL A 986 5.68 33.32 22.80
C VAL A 986 5.94 33.54 24.30
N SER A 987 4.89 33.84 25.06
CA SER A 987 4.96 33.99 26.51
C SER A 987 5.39 32.69 27.21
N ILE A 988 4.70 31.57 26.92
CA ILE A 988 5.03 30.27 27.50
C ILE A 988 6.44 29.82 27.11
N TYR A 989 6.85 30.06 25.86
CA TYR A 989 8.19 29.78 25.39
C TYR A 989 9.24 30.52 26.23
N GLY A 990 9.07 31.82 26.46
CA GLY A 990 9.99 32.63 27.26
C GLY A 990 10.12 32.15 28.71
N ASP A 991 8.99 31.84 29.36
CA ASP A 991 8.98 31.34 30.73
C ASP A 991 9.60 29.94 30.86
N ALA A 992 9.40 29.07 29.86
CA ALA A 992 10.01 27.76 29.81
C ALA A 992 11.53 27.86 29.56
N LEU A 993 11.95 28.77 28.69
CA LEU A 993 13.36 29.02 28.41
C LEU A 993 14.10 29.47 29.68
N LYS A 994 13.54 30.45 30.39
CA LYS A 994 14.12 30.96 31.64
C LYS A 994 14.31 29.85 32.69
N ALA A 995 13.29 29.00 32.89
CA ALA A 995 13.40 27.87 33.81
C ALA A 995 14.46 26.85 33.35
N THR A 996 14.60 26.66 32.04
CA THR A 996 15.62 25.79 31.45
C THR A 996 17.03 26.36 31.67
N GLU A 997 17.21 27.68 31.54
CA GLU A 997 18.48 28.36 31.83
C GLU A 997 18.92 28.17 33.28
N GLU A 998 18.00 28.37 34.23
CA GLU A 998 18.24 28.14 35.66
C GLU A 998 18.71 26.70 35.89
N ARG A 999 18.04 25.72 35.27
CA ARG A 999 18.42 24.31 35.38
C ARG A 999 19.77 24.01 34.75
N VAL A 1000 20.09 24.58 33.60
CA VAL A 1000 21.41 24.40 32.95
C VAL A 1000 22.51 25.03 33.80
N ALA A 1001 22.27 26.18 34.45
CA ALA A 1001 23.22 26.79 35.36
C ALA A 1001 23.51 25.91 36.59
N GLU A 1002 22.49 25.23 37.14
CA GLU A 1002 22.68 24.23 38.19
C GLU A 1002 23.51 23.02 37.73
N LEU A 1003 23.29 22.55 36.50
CA LEU A 1003 24.06 21.43 35.95
C LEU A 1003 25.53 21.83 35.70
N LYS A 1004 25.77 23.04 35.23
CA LYS A 1004 27.12 23.61 35.08
C LYS A 1004 27.84 23.73 36.44
N SER A 1005 27.17 24.22 37.48
CA SER A 1005 27.79 24.37 38.80
C SER A 1005 28.12 23.02 39.44
N LYS A 1006 27.26 22.01 39.27
CA LYS A 1006 27.52 20.63 39.73
C LYS A 1006 28.64 19.92 39.00
N LYS A 1007 28.94 20.28 37.75
CA LYS A 1007 30.06 19.71 36.98
C LYS A 1007 31.41 20.33 37.36
N ASN A 1008 31.39 21.57 37.82
CA ASN A 1008 32.60 22.31 38.22
C ASN A 1008 33.01 22.07 39.68
N ASN A 1009 32.10 21.52 40.50
CA ASN A 1009 32.37 20.99 41.85
C ASN A 1009 32.66 19.50 41.78
#